data_AF-A0A0M9A262-F1
#
_entry.id   AF-A0A0M9A262-F1
#
_cell.length_a   1.000
_cell.length_b   1.000
_cell.length_c   1.000
_cell.angle_alpha   90.00
_cell.angle_beta   90.00
_cell.angle_gamma   90.00
#
_symmetry.space_group_name_H-M   'P 1'
#
loop_
_entity.id
_entity.type
_entity.pdbx_description
1 polymer ?
#
loop_
_entity_poly.entity_id
_entity_poly.type
_entity_poly.pdbx_seq_one_letter_code
_entity_poly.pdbx_strand_id
1 'polypeptide(L)'
;MKDAKNLSLEDNESWKRELELKNRKIAELEDQLVACKDGAKNGGNEHAQSTKLTMDELEKEKESWKKEIGVKNERISQLENEIGSLTSSMRRKGNDRQDNDEIWKLEIERKNQRIVELEQEIESLENFLRDHADTESVRDMEIVIERKTRRIEELEDTVAEFEDFLKQNPDVKELHDLRCQVTAGNRRIQELERWIQKNGESKEMVTQLEDYVRKHNVDVLKRKLQDRECRIDQLQSHVGYLEKELLRVEENHRGKETQKDHEEKETKSDDLPRAQMIAGHSEVHEMEQKMKKMEVAMSEKDNKIQEYEQQIVENKEETAKLKKETAALRKELNEYDDIGVLKEEIRVRDERIQQLEDEVDSLERAFSERIDLEQIEELVNVIKEKEEKERQFSQDLIEKRSKIEELSEALRESVVITSDSERRLKNEEKLKKEALQKVAKLEQRIASMQTASALKCITCQPLLSKLQKYEKKLQRLTEERNAQLEDLRQMKREALKAAVSEKDAHLALLELSGIKTVAQSEQADRLTADRKRLLETLKKEDEKSIELSVESGPTCSEGTPQLLTKVLDTSDDDDDDDDDNDEETPNDRRSDSNSPRPATTNGDRCTDSTVQTNSPRSCRVCFSPQKRDIEGTGIGKQTRPGEQEPATGQQISRPGHDRNT
;
A
#
# COMPACT_ATOMS: atom_id res chain seq x y z
N MET A 1 59.03 -70.42 -2.79
CA MET A 1 59.97 -69.85 -1.78
C MET A 1 60.57 -70.92 -0.86
N LYS A 2 59.91 -72.06 -0.61
CA LYS A 2 60.53 -73.21 0.08
C LYS A 2 61.58 -73.90 -0.80
N ASP A 3 61.26 -73.99 -2.07
CA ASP A 3 61.93 -74.75 -3.14
C ASP A 3 63.37 -74.26 -3.38
N ALA A 4 63.55 -72.94 -3.41
CA ALA A 4 64.86 -72.29 -3.54
C ALA A 4 65.80 -72.54 -2.33
N LYS A 5 65.28 -72.94 -1.16
CA LYS A 5 66.12 -73.32 -0.01
C LYS A 5 66.59 -74.78 -0.08
N ASN A 6 65.85 -75.66 -0.76
CA ASN A 6 66.25 -77.07 -0.88
C ASN A 6 67.41 -77.22 -1.87
N LEU A 7 67.32 -76.60 -3.06
CA LEU A 7 68.41 -76.55 -4.04
C LEU A 7 69.73 -76.07 -3.41
N SER A 8 69.69 -74.95 -2.69
CA SER A 8 70.86 -74.39 -1.99
C SER A 8 71.44 -75.28 -0.88
N LEU A 9 70.68 -76.28 -0.38
CA LEU A 9 71.17 -77.25 0.61
C LEU A 9 71.76 -78.48 -0.05
N GLU A 10 71.13 -78.98 -1.13
CA GLU A 10 71.62 -80.11 -1.91
C GLU A 10 72.95 -79.78 -2.60
N ASP A 11 73.08 -78.58 -3.18
CA ASP A 11 74.36 -78.07 -3.73
C ASP A 11 75.45 -78.01 -2.65
N ASN A 12 75.16 -77.42 -1.48
CA ASN A 12 76.15 -77.23 -0.42
C ASN A 12 76.64 -78.57 0.18
N GLU A 13 75.73 -79.54 0.36
CA GLU A 13 76.12 -80.90 0.76
C GLU A 13 76.83 -81.68 -0.37
N SER A 14 76.57 -81.37 -1.64
CA SER A 14 77.33 -81.93 -2.77
C SER A 14 78.78 -81.43 -2.77
N TRP A 15 78.98 -80.11 -2.71
CA TRP A 15 80.30 -79.47 -2.61
C TRP A 15 81.10 -79.97 -1.41
N LYS A 16 80.44 -80.17 -0.26
CA LYS A 16 81.05 -80.71 0.96
C LYS A 16 81.55 -82.15 0.79
N ARG A 17 80.79 -83.04 0.14
CA ARG A 17 81.25 -84.40 -0.19
C ARG A 17 82.41 -84.40 -1.18
N GLU A 18 82.37 -83.52 -2.19
CA GLU A 18 83.47 -83.39 -3.15
C GLU A 18 84.75 -82.89 -2.46
N LEU A 19 84.63 -81.95 -1.52
CA LEU A 19 85.73 -81.46 -0.69
C LEU A 19 86.32 -82.57 0.20
N GLU A 20 85.48 -83.35 0.88
CA GLU A 20 85.93 -84.51 1.68
C GLU A 20 86.66 -85.56 0.82
N LEU A 21 86.19 -85.82 -0.40
CA LEU A 21 86.78 -86.79 -1.31
C LEU A 21 88.14 -86.28 -1.85
N LYS A 22 88.24 -84.99 -2.19
CA LYS A 22 89.51 -84.33 -2.54
C LYS A 22 90.50 -84.34 -1.38
N ASN A 23 90.07 -83.99 -0.16
CA ASN A 23 90.93 -84.03 1.03
C ASN A 23 91.44 -85.45 1.33
N ARG A 24 90.58 -86.47 1.18
CA ARG A 24 90.99 -87.88 1.32
C ARG A 24 92.01 -88.29 0.25
N LYS A 25 91.89 -87.77 -0.98
CA LYS A 25 92.86 -88.00 -2.05
C LYS A 25 94.18 -87.25 -1.84
N ILE A 26 94.15 -86.07 -1.22
CA ILE A 26 95.36 -85.34 -0.81
C ILE A 26 96.13 -86.14 0.24
N ALA A 27 95.48 -86.62 1.31
CA ALA A 27 96.12 -87.46 2.31
C ALA A 27 96.74 -88.74 1.71
N GLU A 28 96.02 -89.42 0.81
CA GLU A 28 96.52 -90.61 0.11
C GLU A 28 97.74 -90.32 -0.80
N LEU A 29 97.84 -89.09 -1.35
CA LEU A 29 99.01 -88.61 -2.10
C LEU A 29 100.16 -88.18 -1.18
N GLU A 30 99.87 -87.63 0.01
CA GLU A 30 100.87 -87.29 1.02
C GLU A 30 101.52 -88.55 1.61
N ASP A 31 100.75 -89.60 1.90
CA ASP A 31 101.27 -90.92 2.30
C ASP A 31 102.19 -91.53 1.22
N GLN A 32 101.78 -91.44 -0.06
CA GLN A 32 102.61 -91.87 -1.19
C GLN A 32 103.89 -91.02 -1.32
N LEU A 33 103.81 -89.72 -1.09
CA LEU A 33 104.98 -88.82 -1.12
C LEU A 33 105.96 -89.15 0.01
N VAL A 34 105.47 -89.48 1.20
CA VAL A 34 106.30 -89.94 2.33
C VAL A 34 106.97 -91.29 2.02
N ALA A 35 106.24 -92.26 1.49
CA ALA A 35 106.79 -93.55 1.09
C ALA A 35 107.91 -93.42 0.04
N CYS A 36 107.71 -92.57 -0.98
CA CYS A 36 108.74 -92.24 -1.97
C CYS A 36 109.96 -91.53 -1.34
N LYS A 37 109.74 -90.65 -0.35
CA LYS A 37 110.78 -89.87 0.33
C LYS A 37 111.68 -90.72 1.23
N ASP A 38 111.16 -91.79 1.84
CA ASP A 38 111.99 -92.74 2.59
C ASP A 38 112.74 -93.73 1.68
N GLY A 39 112.21 -94.04 0.50
CA GLY A 39 112.95 -94.78 -0.54
C GLY A 39 114.12 -93.98 -1.15
N ALA A 40 114.04 -92.65 -1.19
CA ALA A 40 114.96 -91.76 -1.90
C ALA A 40 116.36 -91.56 -1.25
N LYS A 41 116.79 -92.44 -0.34
CA LYS A 41 118.10 -92.34 0.36
C LYS A 41 119.29 -92.95 -0.39
N ASN A 42 119.07 -93.63 -1.53
CA ASN A 42 120.12 -94.17 -2.40
C ASN A 42 119.76 -93.97 -3.89
N GLY A 43 120.29 -92.92 -4.53
CA GLY A 43 120.11 -92.66 -5.97
C GLY A 43 120.45 -91.21 -6.32
N GLY A 44 121.33 -91.00 -7.32
CA GLY A 44 121.95 -89.70 -7.55
C GLY A 44 121.38 -88.87 -8.70
N ASN A 45 121.34 -87.54 -8.49
CA ASN A 45 121.36 -86.44 -9.47
C ASN A 45 120.23 -86.32 -10.51
N GLU A 46 119.82 -87.37 -11.23
CA GLU A 46 118.87 -87.24 -12.35
C GLU A 46 117.44 -86.89 -11.90
N HIS A 47 117.01 -87.39 -10.74
CA HIS A 47 115.71 -87.07 -10.15
C HIS A 47 115.53 -85.56 -9.88
N ALA A 48 116.62 -84.86 -9.53
CA ALA A 48 116.58 -83.46 -9.12
C ALA A 48 116.21 -82.48 -10.25
N GLN A 49 116.51 -82.82 -11.52
CA GLN A 49 116.09 -82.00 -12.66
C GLN A 49 114.61 -82.18 -12.98
N SER A 50 114.09 -83.41 -12.91
CA SER A 50 112.67 -83.68 -13.15
C SER A 50 111.77 -82.98 -12.11
N THR A 51 112.12 -83.07 -10.82
CA THR A 51 111.40 -82.38 -9.74
C THR A 51 111.45 -80.85 -9.84
N LYS A 52 112.44 -80.29 -10.55
CA LYS A 52 112.57 -78.84 -10.69
C LYS A 52 111.65 -78.29 -11.79
N LEU A 53 111.59 -78.98 -12.93
CA LEU A 53 110.66 -78.61 -14.01
C LEU A 53 109.20 -78.66 -13.55
N THR A 54 108.82 -79.68 -12.75
CA THR A 54 107.46 -79.77 -12.20
C THR A 54 107.16 -78.70 -11.14
N MET A 55 108.15 -78.25 -10.37
CA MET A 55 107.98 -77.07 -9.50
C MET A 55 107.77 -75.78 -10.30
N ASP A 56 108.59 -75.53 -11.33
CA ASP A 56 108.46 -74.34 -12.17
C ASP A 56 107.09 -74.29 -12.89
N GLU A 57 106.50 -75.44 -13.22
CA GLU A 57 105.15 -75.54 -13.80
C GLU A 57 104.05 -75.20 -12.77
N LEU A 58 104.10 -75.82 -11.59
CA LEU A 58 103.14 -75.57 -10.49
C LEU A 58 103.18 -74.13 -9.99
N GLU A 59 104.35 -73.48 -10.01
CA GLU A 59 104.48 -72.07 -9.62
C GLU A 59 103.83 -71.12 -10.65
N LYS A 60 103.85 -71.45 -11.95
CA LYS A 60 103.09 -70.72 -12.99
C LYS A 60 101.59 -70.87 -12.76
N GLU A 61 101.10 -72.08 -12.49
CA GLU A 61 99.67 -72.30 -12.20
C GLU A 61 99.22 -71.53 -10.95
N LYS A 62 99.98 -71.64 -9.85
CA LYS A 62 99.76 -70.90 -8.60
C LYS A 62 99.65 -69.39 -8.83
N GLU A 63 100.53 -68.80 -9.64
CA GLU A 63 100.47 -67.37 -9.97
C GLU A 63 99.34 -67.02 -10.94
N SER A 64 98.86 -67.98 -11.75
CA SER A 64 97.64 -67.84 -12.55
C SER A 64 96.38 -67.82 -11.69
N TRP A 65 96.20 -68.82 -10.81
CA TRP A 65 95.11 -68.87 -9.83
C TRP A 65 95.05 -67.63 -8.95
N LYS A 66 96.21 -67.14 -8.49
CA LYS A 66 96.34 -65.90 -7.72
C LYS A 66 95.87 -64.65 -8.47
N LYS A 67 96.10 -64.57 -9.79
CA LYS A 67 95.56 -63.49 -10.64
C LYS A 67 94.06 -63.61 -10.84
N GLU A 68 93.55 -64.81 -11.08
CA GLU A 68 92.11 -65.06 -11.25
C GLU A 68 91.32 -64.73 -9.97
N ILE A 69 91.84 -65.14 -8.80
CA ILE A 69 91.31 -64.77 -7.49
C ILE A 69 91.35 -63.26 -7.27
N GLY A 70 92.44 -62.58 -7.70
CA GLY A 70 92.53 -61.12 -7.68
C GLY A 70 91.40 -60.44 -8.48
N VAL A 71 91.18 -60.87 -9.73
CA VAL A 71 90.10 -60.34 -10.58
C VAL A 71 88.71 -60.63 -9.98
N LYS A 72 88.51 -61.80 -9.37
CA LYS A 72 87.25 -62.15 -8.69
C LYS A 72 87.00 -61.27 -7.46
N ASN A 73 88.03 -61.02 -6.63
CA ASN A 73 87.94 -60.16 -5.46
C ASN A 73 87.69 -58.69 -5.83
N GLU A 74 88.32 -58.20 -6.90
CA GLU A 74 88.05 -56.88 -7.47
C GLU A 74 86.58 -56.76 -7.92
N ARG A 75 86.03 -57.78 -8.59
CA ARG A 75 84.62 -57.77 -9.01
C ARG A 75 83.63 -57.89 -7.83
N ILE A 76 83.97 -58.62 -6.77
CA ILE A 76 83.20 -58.64 -5.52
C ILE A 76 83.17 -57.23 -4.90
N SER A 77 84.33 -56.58 -4.80
CA SER A 77 84.47 -55.23 -4.24
C SER A 77 83.63 -54.20 -5.02
N GLN A 78 83.54 -54.32 -6.34
CA GLN A 78 82.65 -53.49 -7.17
C GLN A 78 81.17 -53.71 -6.84
N LEU A 79 80.73 -54.97 -6.74
CA LEU A 79 79.33 -55.32 -6.42
C LEU A 79 78.92 -54.86 -5.02
N GLU A 80 79.81 -54.95 -4.03
CA GLU A 80 79.57 -54.44 -2.68
C GLU A 80 79.35 -52.91 -2.67
N ASN A 81 80.14 -52.16 -3.45
CA ASN A 81 79.96 -50.73 -3.64
C ASN A 81 78.64 -50.38 -4.38
N GLU A 82 78.29 -51.13 -5.43
CA GLU A 82 77.01 -50.99 -6.14
C GLU A 82 75.82 -51.20 -5.18
N ILE A 83 75.87 -52.26 -4.35
CA ILE A 83 74.84 -52.58 -3.33
C ILE A 83 74.76 -51.49 -2.25
N GLY A 84 75.90 -50.99 -1.76
CA GLY A 84 75.96 -49.91 -0.77
C GLY A 84 75.34 -48.60 -1.28
N SER A 85 75.60 -48.26 -2.54
CA SER A 85 75.01 -47.10 -3.21
C SER A 85 73.48 -47.22 -3.37
N LEU A 86 73.00 -48.37 -3.87
CA LEU A 86 71.56 -48.65 -4.00
C LEU A 86 70.84 -48.63 -2.64
N THR A 87 71.43 -49.24 -1.61
CA THR A 87 70.90 -49.24 -0.24
C THR A 87 70.78 -47.82 0.33
N SER A 88 71.78 -46.98 0.07
CA SER A 88 71.77 -45.57 0.49
C SER A 88 70.70 -44.74 -0.21
N SER A 89 70.50 -44.99 -1.52
CA SER A 89 69.45 -44.35 -2.33
C SER A 89 68.04 -44.76 -1.87
N MET A 90 67.85 -46.06 -1.56
CA MET A 90 66.59 -46.57 -1.01
C MET A 90 66.26 -45.96 0.35
N ARG A 91 67.24 -45.84 1.26
CA ARG A 91 67.01 -45.23 2.59
C ARG A 91 66.53 -43.78 2.50
N ARG A 92 67.18 -42.95 1.67
CA ARG A 92 66.75 -41.54 1.47
C ARG A 92 65.30 -41.46 1.00
N LYS A 93 64.96 -42.20 -0.07
CA LYS A 93 63.58 -42.27 -0.60
C LYS A 93 62.54 -42.86 0.37
N GLY A 94 62.97 -43.55 1.43
CA GLY A 94 62.11 -43.98 2.53
C GLY A 94 61.79 -42.81 3.47
N ASN A 95 62.82 -42.16 4.00
CA ASN A 95 62.70 -40.97 4.86
C ASN A 95 61.92 -39.85 4.17
N ASP A 96 62.26 -39.51 2.92
CA ASP A 96 61.61 -38.44 2.15
C ASP A 96 60.08 -38.65 2.03
N ARG A 97 59.60 -39.90 2.09
CA ARG A 97 58.17 -40.22 2.10
C ARG A 97 57.56 -40.09 3.49
N GLN A 98 58.21 -40.66 4.51
CA GLN A 98 57.72 -40.60 5.88
C GLN A 98 57.58 -39.15 6.37
N ASP A 99 58.57 -38.30 6.12
CA ASP A 99 58.54 -36.88 6.50
C ASP A 99 57.35 -36.15 5.83
N ASN A 100 57.04 -36.49 4.57
CA ASN A 100 55.86 -35.96 3.88
C ASN A 100 54.55 -36.49 4.48
N ASP A 101 54.45 -37.79 4.75
CA ASP A 101 53.25 -38.40 5.34
C ASP A 101 52.95 -37.83 6.74
N GLU A 102 53.98 -37.53 7.53
CA GLU A 102 53.86 -36.85 8.82
C GLU A 102 53.41 -35.38 8.68
N ILE A 103 53.90 -34.64 7.67
CA ILE A 103 53.43 -33.28 7.35
C ILE A 103 51.95 -33.29 6.93
N TRP A 104 51.54 -34.21 6.03
CA TRP A 104 50.14 -34.34 5.61
C TRP A 104 49.22 -34.69 6.78
N LYS A 105 49.67 -35.55 7.70
CA LYS A 105 48.92 -35.90 8.91
C LYS A 105 48.70 -34.68 9.82
N LEU A 106 49.73 -33.86 10.06
CA LEU A 106 49.61 -32.61 10.84
C LEU A 106 48.71 -31.56 10.15
N GLU A 107 48.70 -31.52 8.82
CA GLU A 107 47.84 -30.63 8.05
C GLU A 107 46.36 -31.05 8.08
N ILE A 108 46.08 -32.36 8.05
CA ILE A 108 44.73 -32.92 8.23
C ILE A 108 44.24 -32.66 9.67
N GLU A 109 45.08 -32.94 10.68
CA GLU A 109 44.74 -32.75 12.08
C GLU A 109 44.33 -31.30 12.39
N ARG A 110 45.09 -30.31 11.89
CA ARG A 110 44.76 -28.88 12.05
C ARG A 110 43.45 -28.49 11.34
N LYS A 111 43.12 -29.13 10.22
CA LYS A 111 41.86 -28.89 9.51
C LYS A 111 40.67 -29.50 10.23
N ASN A 112 40.82 -30.72 10.77
CA ASN A 112 39.79 -31.35 11.60
C ASN A 112 39.49 -30.50 12.84
N GLN A 113 40.51 -29.96 13.50
CA GLN A 113 40.35 -29.03 14.62
C GLN A 113 39.58 -27.77 14.21
N ARG A 114 39.91 -27.15 13.05
CA ARG A 114 39.17 -25.97 12.56
C ARG A 114 37.74 -26.30 12.10
N ILE A 115 37.44 -27.53 11.69
CA ILE A 115 36.07 -27.97 11.40
C ILE A 115 35.27 -28.00 12.71
N VAL A 116 35.79 -28.62 13.78
CA VAL A 116 35.11 -28.67 15.08
C VAL A 116 34.90 -27.27 15.68
N GLU A 117 35.86 -26.34 15.52
CA GLU A 117 35.67 -24.92 15.89
C GLU A 117 34.49 -24.27 15.14
N LEU A 118 34.35 -24.54 13.84
CA LEU A 118 33.27 -24.01 13.00
C LEU A 118 31.91 -24.66 13.31
N GLU A 119 31.89 -25.95 13.62
CA GLU A 119 30.68 -26.67 14.06
C GLU A 119 30.14 -26.08 15.37
N GLN A 120 31.02 -25.76 16.32
CA GLN A 120 30.67 -25.07 17.57
C GLN A 120 30.23 -23.61 17.35
N GLU A 121 30.86 -22.90 16.42
CA GLU A 121 30.47 -21.54 16.02
C GLU A 121 29.07 -21.53 15.38
N ILE A 122 28.75 -22.52 14.53
CA ILE A 122 27.42 -22.73 13.95
C ILE A 122 26.38 -23.08 15.03
N GLU A 123 26.64 -24.07 15.90
CA GLU A 123 25.72 -24.45 16.97
C GLU A 123 25.44 -23.29 17.95
N SER A 124 26.45 -22.45 18.23
CA SER A 124 26.27 -21.23 19.03
C SER A 124 25.40 -20.19 18.32
N LEU A 125 25.51 -20.05 17.00
CA LEU A 125 24.69 -19.12 16.22
C LEU A 125 23.25 -19.63 16.03
N GLU A 126 23.06 -20.94 15.83
CA GLU A 126 21.74 -21.56 15.76
C GLU A 126 20.99 -21.42 17.09
N ASN A 127 21.66 -21.62 18.22
CA ASN A 127 21.03 -21.42 19.53
C ASN A 127 20.78 -19.95 19.84
N PHE A 128 21.68 -19.03 19.48
CA PHE A 128 21.42 -17.58 19.55
C PHE A 128 20.19 -17.18 18.72
N LEU A 129 20.05 -17.70 17.50
CA LEU A 129 18.87 -17.46 16.65
C LEU A 129 17.60 -18.14 17.18
N ARG A 130 17.72 -19.27 17.87
CA ARG A 130 16.60 -19.98 18.52
C ARG A 130 16.06 -19.19 19.72
N ASP A 131 16.96 -18.61 20.52
CA ASP A 131 16.64 -17.86 21.74
C ASP A 131 16.20 -16.42 21.46
N HIS A 132 16.64 -15.83 20.34
CA HIS A 132 16.25 -14.48 19.89
C HIS A 132 15.21 -14.45 18.76
N ALA A 133 14.72 -15.60 18.29
CA ALA A 133 13.48 -15.65 17.54
C ALA A 133 12.31 -15.58 18.53
N ASP A 134 11.55 -14.48 18.51
CA ASP A 134 10.37 -14.24 19.34
C ASP A 134 9.16 -15.13 18.94
N THR A 135 9.39 -16.45 18.83
CA THR A 135 8.40 -17.44 18.43
C THR A 135 7.19 -17.50 19.37
N GLU A 136 7.35 -17.04 20.61
CA GLU A 136 6.24 -16.89 21.56
C GLU A 136 5.34 -15.69 21.21
N SER A 137 5.92 -14.54 20.87
CA SER A 137 5.18 -13.38 20.35
C SER A 137 4.47 -13.70 19.02
N VAL A 138 5.12 -14.48 18.14
CA VAL A 138 4.48 -14.97 16.90
C VAL A 138 3.29 -15.88 17.21
N ARG A 139 3.42 -16.86 18.11
CA ARG A 139 2.30 -17.73 18.55
C ARG A 139 1.16 -16.96 19.20
N ASP A 140 1.46 -15.96 20.05
CA ASP A 140 0.44 -15.11 20.64
C ASP A 140 -0.29 -14.28 19.57
N MET A 141 0.41 -13.78 18.55
CA MET A 141 -0.20 -13.11 17.40
C MET A 141 -1.06 -14.08 16.56
N GLU A 142 -0.61 -15.31 16.31
CA GLU A 142 -1.40 -16.36 15.62
C GLU A 142 -2.73 -16.60 16.35
N ILE A 143 -2.69 -16.81 17.67
CA ILE A 143 -3.89 -17.04 18.49
C ILE A 143 -4.81 -15.79 18.53
N VAL A 144 -4.25 -14.57 18.48
CA VAL A 144 -5.03 -13.33 18.35
C VAL A 144 -5.66 -13.19 16.95
N ILE A 145 -4.97 -13.63 15.90
CA ILE A 145 -5.49 -13.68 14.53
C ILE A 145 -6.65 -14.67 14.45
N GLU A 146 -6.48 -15.92 14.91
CA GLU A 146 -7.57 -16.93 14.92
C GLU A 146 -8.85 -16.43 15.62
N ARG A 147 -8.69 -15.77 16.77
CA ARG A 147 -9.82 -15.17 17.50
C ARG A 147 -10.51 -14.05 16.71
N LYS A 148 -9.74 -13.26 15.95
CA LYS A 148 -10.29 -12.20 15.08
C LYS A 148 -10.97 -12.78 13.85
N THR A 149 -10.37 -13.76 13.19
CA THR A 149 -10.97 -14.45 12.03
C THR A 149 -12.32 -15.05 12.39
N ARG A 150 -12.40 -15.80 13.50
CA ARG A 150 -13.68 -16.34 13.99
C ARG A 150 -14.72 -15.26 14.30
N ARG A 151 -14.29 -14.12 14.84
CA ARG A 151 -15.20 -12.99 15.10
C ARG A 151 -15.62 -12.25 13.81
N ILE A 152 -14.85 -12.36 12.73
CA ILE A 152 -15.25 -11.88 11.40
C ILE A 152 -16.28 -12.84 10.81
N GLU A 153 -16.04 -14.16 10.84
CA GLU A 153 -17.00 -15.20 10.43
C GLU A 153 -18.36 -15.01 11.14
N GLU A 154 -18.37 -14.90 12.48
CA GLU A 154 -19.57 -14.60 13.28
C GLU A 154 -20.30 -13.31 12.87
N LEU A 155 -19.59 -12.30 12.36
CA LEU A 155 -20.18 -11.04 11.92
C LEU A 155 -20.71 -11.13 10.49
N GLU A 156 -19.98 -11.82 9.60
CA GLU A 156 -20.38 -12.08 8.22
C GLU A 156 -21.68 -12.90 8.16
N ASP A 157 -21.82 -13.93 9.00
CA ASP A 157 -23.07 -14.66 9.18
C ASP A 157 -24.23 -13.73 9.57
N THR A 158 -24.06 -12.87 10.59
CA THR A 158 -25.13 -11.93 10.99
C THR A 158 -25.45 -10.88 9.92
N VAL A 159 -24.46 -10.46 9.13
CA VAL A 159 -24.69 -9.56 7.99
C VAL A 159 -25.48 -10.26 6.89
N ALA A 160 -25.20 -11.53 6.60
CA ALA A 160 -25.98 -12.33 5.66
C ALA A 160 -27.44 -12.52 6.14
N GLU A 161 -27.67 -12.78 7.43
CA GLU A 161 -29.02 -12.81 8.02
C GLU A 161 -29.75 -11.47 7.87
N PHE A 162 -29.09 -10.35 8.14
CA PHE A 162 -29.68 -9.01 7.94
C PHE A 162 -29.94 -8.69 6.47
N GLU A 163 -29.04 -9.07 5.56
CA GLU A 163 -29.28 -8.92 4.13
C GLU A 163 -30.50 -9.73 3.66
N ASP A 164 -30.64 -10.98 4.09
CA ASP A 164 -31.75 -11.83 3.68
C ASP A 164 -33.08 -11.40 4.32
N PHE A 165 -33.04 -10.84 5.53
CA PHE A 165 -34.18 -10.11 6.10
C PHE A 165 -34.55 -8.88 5.24
N LEU A 166 -33.58 -8.06 4.83
CA LEU A 166 -33.83 -6.88 3.99
C LEU A 166 -34.32 -7.25 2.57
N LYS A 167 -33.84 -8.36 1.98
CA LYS A 167 -34.33 -8.91 0.71
C LYS A 167 -35.79 -9.40 0.81
N GLN A 168 -36.20 -9.88 1.99
CA GLN A 168 -37.56 -10.34 2.27
C GLN A 168 -38.54 -9.22 2.67
N ASN A 169 -38.05 -8.04 3.07
CA ASN A 169 -38.91 -6.91 3.42
C ASN A 169 -39.54 -6.26 2.16
N PRO A 170 -40.88 -6.26 2.00
CA PRO A 170 -41.51 -5.66 0.83
C PRO A 170 -41.26 -4.14 0.76
N ASP A 171 -41.32 -3.45 1.91
CA ASP A 171 -41.07 -2.00 2.05
C ASP A 171 -39.71 -1.57 1.49
N VAL A 172 -38.66 -2.38 1.68
CA VAL A 172 -37.30 -2.12 1.18
C VAL A 172 -37.25 -2.21 -0.34
N LYS A 173 -38.00 -3.16 -0.92
CA LYS A 173 -38.18 -3.29 -2.38
C LYS A 173 -39.04 -2.17 -2.95
N GLU A 174 -40.11 -1.77 -2.27
CA GLU A 174 -40.93 -0.62 -2.70
C GLU A 174 -40.12 0.68 -2.65
N LEU A 175 -39.30 0.90 -1.62
CA LEU A 175 -38.35 2.02 -1.56
C LEU A 175 -37.28 1.96 -2.67
N HIS A 176 -36.81 0.77 -3.04
CA HIS A 176 -35.93 0.58 -4.20
C HIS A 176 -36.63 1.02 -5.51
N ASP A 177 -37.84 0.55 -5.74
CA ASP A 177 -38.57 0.79 -6.99
C ASP A 177 -39.10 2.24 -7.08
N LEU A 178 -39.45 2.85 -5.95
CA LEU A 178 -39.71 4.29 -5.85
C LEU A 178 -38.45 5.12 -6.15
N ARG A 179 -37.27 4.71 -5.66
CA ARG A 179 -36.00 5.38 -5.98
C ARG A 179 -35.65 5.28 -7.47
N CYS A 180 -35.95 4.15 -8.11
CA CYS A 180 -35.85 3.99 -9.58
C CYS A 180 -36.82 4.91 -10.33
N GLN A 181 -38.07 5.05 -9.86
CA GLN A 181 -39.04 5.98 -10.44
C GLN A 181 -38.62 7.45 -10.26
N VAL A 182 -38.14 7.85 -9.08
CA VAL A 182 -37.65 9.21 -8.80
C VAL A 182 -36.42 9.54 -9.66
N THR A 183 -35.48 8.61 -9.82
CA THR A 183 -34.30 8.85 -10.69
C THR A 183 -34.65 8.92 -12.17
N ALA A 184 -35.65 8.16 -12.64
CA ALA A 184 -36.20 8.31 -13.99
C ALA A 184 -36.93 9.67 -14.17
N GLY A 185 -37.73 10.08 -13.17
CA GLY A 185 -38.38 11.39 -13.12
C GLY A 185 -37.38 12.54 -13.16
N ASN A 186 -36.32 12.48 -12.36
CA ASN A 186 -35.26 13.50 -12.31
C ASN A 186 -34.51 13.61 -13.66
N ARG A 187 -34.22 12.49 -14.33
CA ARG A 187 -33.68 12.52 -15.71
C ARG A 187 -34.62 13.23 -16.68
N ARG A 188 -35.93 12.97 -16.58
CA ARG A 188 -36.94 13.63 -17.42
C ARG A 188 -37.10 15.11 -17.12
N ILE A 189 -36.98 15.52 -15.85
CA ILE A 189 -36.94 16.94 -15.45
C ILE A 189 -35.71 17.61 -16.09
N GLN A 190 -34.53 17.01 -15.98
CA GLN A 190 -33.29 17.53 -16.59
C GLN A 190 -33.36 17.61 -18.13
N GLU A 191 -34.14 16.77 -18.81
CA GLU A 191 -34.43 16.92 -20.25
C GLU A 191 -35.30 18.15 -20.54
N LEU A 192 -36.33 18.36 -19.74
CA LEU A 192 -37.24 19.50 -19.88
C LEU A 192 -36.56 20.82 -19.52
N GLU A 193 -35.72 20.85 -18.50
CA GLU A 193 -34.89 22.02 -18.12
C GLU A 193 -33.95 22.43 -19.26
N ARG A 194 -33.23 21.47 -19.87
CA ARG A 194 -32.38 21.73 -21.05
C ARG A 194 -33.17 22.24 -22.26
N TRP A 195 -34.40 21.76 -22.44
CA TRP A 195 -35.29 22.25 -23.51
C TRP A 195 -35.81 23.68 -23.21
N ILE A 196 -36.16 23.97 -21.95
CA ILE A 196 -36.54 25.31 -21.49
C ILE A 196 -35.38 26.29 -21.67
N GLN A 197 -34.15 25.91 -21.30
CA GLN A 197 -32.96 26.76 -21.43
C GLN A 197 -32.72 27.17 -22.89
N LYS A 198 -32.76 26.21 -23.82
CA LYS A 198 -32.60 26.47 -25.28
C LYS A 198 -33.71 27.35 -25.85
N ASN A 199 -34.92 27.27 -25.30
CA ASN A 199 -36.02 28.17 -25.64
C ASN A 199 -35.87 29.55 -24.96
N GLY A 200 -35.16 29.63 -23.84
CA GLY A 200 -34.71 30.88 -23.20
C GLY A 200 -33.73 31.65 -24.09
N GLU A 201 -32.69 30.99 -24.57
CA GLU A 201 -31.74 31.53 -25.56
C GLU A 201 -32.48 32.06 -26.81
N SER A 202 -33.48 31.31 -27.27
CA SER A 202 -34.33 31.71 -28.41
C SER A 202 -35.16 32.96 -28.13
N LYS A 203 -35.71 33.12 -26.91
CA LYS A 203 -36.38 34.35 -26.48
C LYS A 203 -35.40 35.52 -26.35
N GLU A 204 -34.18 35.28 -25.85
CA GLU A 204 -33.18 36.33 -25.70
C GLU A 204 -32.77 36.87 -27.08
N MET A 205 -32.51 36.01 -28.06
CA MET A 205 -32.24 36.42 -29.45
C MET A 205 -33.40 37.23 -30.05
N VAL A 206 -34.66 36.85 -29.81
CA VAL A 206 -35.84 37.65 -30.23
C VAL A 206 -35.84 39.02 -29.53
N THR A 207 -35.57 39.07 -28.23
CA THR A 207 -35.53 40.32 -27.45
C THR A 207 -34.44 41.26 -27.95
N GLN A 208 -33.24 40.72 -28.25
CA GLN A 208 -32.13 41.47 -28.83
C GLN A 208 -32.47 42.02 -30.24
N LEU A 209 -33.19 41.26 -31.07
CA LEU A 209 -33.69 41.71 -32.38
C LEU A 209 -34.76 42.79 -32.26
N GLU A 210 -35.71 42.66 -31.34
CA GLU A 210 -36.72 43.68 -31.07
C GLU A 210 -36.07 45.01 -30.65
N ASP A 211 -35.08 44.95 -29.77
CA ASP A 211 -34.37 46.13 -29.27
C ASP A 211 -33.46 46.78 -30.33
N TYR A 212 -32.88 45.98 -31.23
CA TYR A 212 -32.18 46.48 -32.42
C TYR A 212 -33.15 47.24 -33.35
N VAL A 213 -34.32 46.65 -33.66
CA VAL A 213 -35.36 47.29 -34.48
C VAL A 213 -35.89 48.57 -33.81
N ARG A 214 -36.08 48.57 -32.48
CA ARG A 214 -36.47 49.74 -31.70
C ARG A 214 -35.48 50.90 -31.88
N LYS A 215 -34.19 50.65 -31.60
CA LYS A 215 -33.11 51.66 -31.63
C LYS A 215 -32.81 52.17 -33.05
N HIS A 216 -32.78 51.28 -34.05
CA HIS A 216 -32.36 51.63 -35.41
C HIS A 216 -33.51 52.13 -36.31
N ASN A 217 -34.73 51.61 -36.15
CA ASN A 217 -35.87 52.03 -36.97
C ASN A 217 -36.77 53.01 -36.21
N VAL A 218 -37.31 52.60 -35.06
CA VAL A 218 -38.35 53.38 -34.36
C VAL A 218 -37.79 54.71 -33.83
N ASP A 219 -36.66 54.69 -33.10
CA ASP A 219 -36.10 55.90 -32.51
C ASP A 219 -35.46 56.85 -33.55
N VAL A 220 -35.01 56.32 -34.70
CA VAL A 220 -34.56 57.13 -35.83
C VAL A 220 -35.74 57.80 -36.53
N LEU A 221 -36.85 57.09 -36.72
CA LEU A 221 -38.08 57.67 -37.26
C LEU A 221 -38.68 58.71 -36.30
N LYS A 222 -38.69 58.44 -34.99
CA LYS A 222 -39.16 59.37 -33.97
C LYS A 222 -38.35 60.66 -33.94
N ARG A 223 -37.01 60.60 -33.99
CA ARG A 223 -36.16 61.80 -34.15
C ARG A 223 -36.41 62.55 -35.45
N LYS A 224 -36.63 61.84 -36.57
CA LYS A 224 -37.01 62.44 -37.87
C LYS A 224 -38.44 62.99 -37.90
N LEU A 225 -39.29 62.63 -36.94
CA LEU A 225 -40.61 63.23 -36.74
C LEU A 225 -40.46 64.52 -35.92
N GLN A 226 -39.75 64.44 -34.80
CA GLN A 226 -39.51 65.55 -33.87
C GLN A 226 -38.73 66.72 -34.51
N ASP A 227 -37.78 66.42 -35.41
CA ASP A 227 -37.10 67.44 -36.24
C ASP A 227 -38.09 68.18 -37.17
N ARG A 228 -39.06 67.45 -37.74
CA ARG A 228 -40.14 68.04 -38.56
C ARG A 228 -41.18 68.80 -37.74
N GLU A 229 -41.50 68.33 -36.54
CA GLU A 229 -42.39 69.03 -35.60
C GLU A 229 -41.76 70.38 -35.22
N CYS A 230 -40.51 70.40 -34.77
CA CYS A 230 -39.78 71.65 -34.50
C CYS A 230 -39.66 72.55 -35.75
N ARG A 231 -39.51 71.97 -36.94
CA ARG A 231 -39.52 72.72 -38.22
C ARG A 231 -40.90 73.33 -38.52
N ILE A 232 -41.99 72.64 -38.19
CA ILE A 232 -43.36 73.14 -38.30
C ILE A 232 -43.58 74.26 -37.29
N ASP A 233 -43.15 74.12 -36.04
CA ASP A 233 -43.24 75.16 -35.01
C ASP A 233 -42.49 76.44 -35.41
N GLN A 234 -41.29 76.30 -36.00
CA GLN A 234 -40.54 77.41 -36.60
C GLN A 234 -41.30 78.10 -37.73
N LEU A 235 -41.91 77.33 -38.63
CA LEU A 235 -42.70 77.86 -39.74
C LEU A 235 -44.00 78.52 -39.26
N GLN A 236 -44.71 77.94 -38.30
CA GLN A 236 -45.89 78.53 -37.66
C GLN A 236 -45.53 79.82 -36.92
N SER A 237 -44.39 79.86 -36.23
CA SER A 237 -43.89 81.07 -35.56
C SER A 237 -43.56 82.18 -36.58
N HIS A 238 -43.01 81.82 -37.74
CA HIS A 238 -42.73 82.76 -38.82
C HIS A 238 -44.01 83.24 -39.53
N VAL A 239 -44.97 82.35 -39.79
CA VAL A 239 -46.30 82.70 -40.29
C VAL A 239 -47.02 83.63 -39.32
N GLY A 240 -47.06 83.30 -38.02
CA GLY A 240 -47.65 84.16 -36.99
C GLY A 240 -46.92 85.50 -36.77
N TYR A 241 -45.65 85.62 -37.19
CA TYR A 241 -44.96 86.91 -37.29
C TYR A 241 -45.41 87.68 -38.54
N LEU A 242 -45.48 87.03 -39.70
CA LEU A 242 -45.95 87.63 -40.94
C LEU A 242 -47.43 88.05 -40.87
N GLU A 243 -48.28 87.27 -40.21
CA GLU A 243 -49.69 87.61 -39.90
C GLU A 243 -49.79 88.83 -38.99
N LYS A 244 -48.88 88.98 -38.01
CA LYS A 244 -48.80 90.17 -37.16
C LYS A 244 -48.30 91.40 -37.91
N GLU A 245 -47.35 91.25 -38.84
CA GLU A 245 -46.97 92.35 -39.74
C GLU A 245 -48.09 92.68 -40.72
N LEU A 246 -48.84 91.71 -41.22
CA LEU A 246 -50.04 91.91 -42.05
C LEU A 246 -51.13 92.67 -41.28
N LEU A 247 -51.43 92.24 -40.05
CA LEU A 247 -52.33 92.95 -39.14
C LEU A 247 -51.85 94.37 -38.87
N ARG A 248 -50.55 94.59 -38.59
CA ARG A 248 -49.99 95.94 -38.44
C ARG A 248 -50.09 96.76 -39.72
N VAL A 249 -49.97 96.17 -40.90
CA VAL A 249 -50.14 96.87 -42.19
C VAL A 249 -51.61 97.21 -42.45
N GLU A 250 -52.56 96.33 -42.13
CA GLU A 250 -54.00 96.58 -42.23
C GLU A 250 -54.51 97.58 -41.19
N GLU A 251 -54.05 97.49 -39.94
CA GLU A 251 -54.41 98.37 -38.83
C GLU A 251 -53.90 99.80 -39.09
N ASN A 252 -52.69 99.94 -39.65
CA ASN A 252 -52.20 101.22 -40.18
C ASN A 252 -52.96 101.73 -41.43
N HIS A 253 -53.86 100.94 -42.02
CA HIS A 253 -54.71 101.33 -43.16
C HIS A 253 -56.21 101.47 -42.83
N ARG A 254 -56.65 101.22 -41.59
CA ARG A 254 -58.09 101.17 -41.23
C ARG A 254 -58.44 101.93 -39.95
N GLY A 255 -57.93 103.16 -39.82
CA GLY A 255 -58.27 104.04 -38.70
C GLY A 255 -59.70 104.61 -38.77
N LYS A 256 -60.40 104.56 -37.62
CA LYS A 256 -61.73 105.14 -37.30
C LYS A 256 -62.96 104.42 -37.90
N GLU A 257 -63.76 103.77 -37.04
CA GLU A 257 -65.14 104.21 -36.74
C GLU A 257 -65.82 103.42 -35.58
N THR A 258 -66.83 104.09 -35.00
CA THR A 258 -68.02 103.67 -34.20
C THR A 258 -68.50 102.20 -34.20
N GLN A 259 -69.25 101.64 -33.22
CA GLN A 259 -69.80 102.08 -31.90
C GLN A 259 -70.44 100.86 -31.15
N LYS A 260 -70.84 101.03 -29.85
CA LYS A 260 -71.94 100.30 -29.13
C LYS A 260 -71.72 98.79 -28.79
N ASP A 261 -72.43 98.15 -27.85
CA ASP A 261 -73.60 98.55 -27.02
C ASP A 261 -73.57 97.99 -25.55
N HIS A 262 -74.59 98.38 -24.77
CA HIS A 262 -74.96 98.29 -23.33
C HIS A 262 -75.07 96.93 -22.58
N GLU A 263 -75.41 96.85 -21.26
CA GLU A 263 -75.69 97.89 -20.19
C GLU A 263 -74.64 97.84 -19.03
N GLU A 264 -74.78 97.48 -17.73
CA GLU A 264 -75.88 97.06 -16.81
C GLU A 264 -75.71 97.70 -15.38
N LYS A 265 -76.62 97.46 -14.41
CA LYS A 265 -76.77 98.19 -13.11
C LYS A 265 -77.01 97.20 -11.92
N GLU A 266 -77.06 97.52 -10.60
CA GLU A 266 -77.68 98.65 -9.85
C GLU A 266 -77.03 99.05 -8.48
N THR A 267 -77.57 100.14 -7.89
CA THR A 267 -77.13 101.06 -6.78
C THR A 267 -77.04 100.48 -5.33
N LYS A 268 -76.78 101.16 -4.18
CA LYS A 268 -76.92 102.56 -3.61
C LYS A 268 -76.13 102.69 -2.25
N SER A 269 -76.17 103.66 -1.29
CA SER A 269 -76.90 104.95 -1.00
C SER A 269 -76.14 105.81 0.09
N ASP A 270 -76.14 107.16 -0.07
CA ASP A 270 -76.40 108.33 0.85
C ASP A 270 -76.50 108.15 2.41
N ASP A 271 -76.28 109.11 3.36
CA ASP A 271 -75.95 110.57 3.45
C ASP A 271 -75.29 110.96 4.85
N LEU A 272 -75.15 112.26 5.24
CA LEU A 272 -74.54 112.79 6.52
C LEU A 272 -75.49 113.76 7.33
N PRO A 273 -75.28 115.06 7.72
CA PRO A 273 -74.10 115.95 8.00
C PRO A 273 -74.17 116.90 9.27
N ARG A 274 -73.04 117.58 9.65
CA ARG A 274 -72.88 118.95 10.32
C ARG A 274 -73.24 119.18 11.83
N ALA A 275 -72.74 120.18 12.62
CA ALA A 275 -71.82 121.38 12.56
C ALA A 275 -72.44 122.82 12.29
N GLN A 276 -72.01 124.00 12.82
CA GLN A 276 -70.80 124.47 13.58
C GLN A 276 -70.85 125.95 14.17
N MET A 277 -70.09 126.27 15.26
CA MET A 277 -69.32 127.53 15.60
C MET A 277 -69.89 128.92 16.12
N ILE A 278 -69.01 129.70 16.82
CA ILE A 278 -68.85 131.20 16.99
C ILE A 278 -69.47 131.97 18.23
N ALA A 279 -69.00 133.22 18.55
CA ALA A 279 -68.98 133.88 19.89
C ALA A 279 -69.00 135.45 19.96
N GLY A 280 -69.08 136.09 21.17
CA GLY A 280 -68.54 137.46 21.48
C GLY A 280 -69.26 138.43 22.49
N HIS A 281 -68.49 139.06 23.44
CA HIS A 281 -68.58 140.39 24.17
C HIS A 281 -69.92 141.00 24.73
N SER A 282 -69.98 141.89 25.77
CA SER A 282 -69.05 142.38 26.85
C SER A 282 -69.80 143.08 28.03
N GLU A 283 -69.07 143.48 29.08
CA GLU A 283 -69.46 144.09 30.40
C GLU A 283 -70.28 145.42 30.39
N VAL A 284 -71.01 145.88 31.45
CA VAL A 284 -70.89 145.88 32.95
C VAL A 284 -69.98 147.01 33.52
N HIS A 285 -70.49 147.98 34.31
CA HIS A 285 -69.78 148.97 35.19
C HIS A 285 -70.75 150.11 35.67
N GLU A 286 -70.64 150.78 36.84
CA GLU A 286 -69.62 150.78 37.92
C GLU A 286 -70.18 150.98 39.37
N MET A 287 -71.49 151.11 39.59
CA MET A 287 -72.06 151.27 40.94
C MET A 287 -72.41 149.95 41.71
N GLU A 288 -72.63 148.78 41.10
CA GLU A 288 -71.63 147.81 40.59
C GLU A 288 -70.38 147.53 41.47
N GLN A 289 -70.10 148.31 42.53
CA GLN A 289 -68.82 148.22 43.27
C GLN A 289 -68.93 148.15 44.79
N LYS A 290 -70.10 148.36 45.41
CA LYS A 290 -70.26 148.25 46.87
C LYS A 290 -71.34 147.26 47.30
N MET A 291 -72.54 147.36 46.73
CA MET A 291 -73.54 146.29 46.85
C MET A 291 -72.94 144.99 46.29
N LYS A 292 -72.47 145.05 45.04
CA LYS A 292 -71.66 143.99 44.41
C LYS A 292 -70.43 143.52 45.19
N LYS A 293 -69.80 144.27 46.10
CA LYS A 293 -68.64 143.72 46.86
C LYS A 293 -69.07 142.81 48.02
N MET A 294 -70.18 143.10 48.68
CA MET A 294 -70.73 142.21 49.70
C MET A 294 -71.54 141.07 49.06
N GLU A 295 -72.27 141.38 48.00
CA GLU A 295 -73.02 140.44 47.17
C GLU A 295 -72.08 139.45 46.47
N VAL A 296 -70.98 139.90 45.82
CA VAL A 296 -69.92 139.00 45.33
C VAL A 296 -69.24 138.24 46.46
N ALA A 297 -68.96 138.82 47.64
CA ALA A 297 -68.35 138.06 48.73
C ALA A 297 -69.27 136.97 49.33
N MET A 298 -70.60 137.11 49.22
CA MET A 298 -71.54 136.03 49.52
C MET A 298 -71.65 135.06 48.34
N SER A 299 -71.87 135.55 47.11
CA SER A 299 -71.91 134.71 45.91
C SER A 299 -70.62 133.91 45.68
N GLU A 300 -69.44 134.42 46.03
CA GLU A 300 -68.18 133.67 45.99
C GLU A 300 -68.18 132.47 46.94
N LYS A 301 -68.85 132.60 48.10
CA LYS A 301 -68.98 131.51 49.08
C LYS A 301 -70.13 130.58 48.77
N ASP A 302 -71.26 131.10 48.32
CA ASP A 302 -72.40 130.31 47.87
C ASP A 302 -72.03 129.52 46.60
N ASN A 303 -71.31 130.12 45.64
CA ASN A 303 -70.69 129.42 44.52
C ASN A 303 -69.66 128.39 44.99
N LYS A 304 -68.84 128.67 46.02
CA LYS A 304 -67.91 127.67 46.59
C LYS A 304 -68.65 126.47 47.19
N ILE A 305 -69.77 126.73 47.87
CA ILE A 305 -70.63 125.71 48.44
C ILE A 305 -71.27 124.91 47.30
N GLN A 306 -71.79 125.57 46.26
CA GLN A 306 -72.28 124.92 45.05
C GLN A 306 -71.22 124.08 44.32
N GLU A 307 -69.97 124.58 44.20
CA GLU A 307 -68.83 123.83 43.65
C GLU A 307 -68.58 122.54 44.45
N TYR A 308 -68.61 122.61 45.79
CA TYR A 308 -68.43 121.43 46.64
C TYR A 308 -69.65 120.50 46.64
N GLU A 309 -70.87 121.03 46.59
CA GLU A 309 -72.10 120.22 46.47
C GLU A 309 -72.16 119.50 45.12
N GLN A 310 -71.82 120.20 44.02
CA GLN A 310 -71.66 119.64 42.67
C GLN A 310 -70.61 118.54 42.66
N GLN A 311 -69.41 118.79 43.21
CA GLN A 311 -68.37 117.75 43.34
C GLN A 311 -68.83 116.57 44.21
N ILE A 312 -69.61 116.80 45.27
CA ILE A 312 -70.17 115.73 46.11
C ILE A 312 -71.23 114.92 45.35
N VAL A 313 -71.99 115.52 44.44
CA VAL A 313 -72.91 114.80 43.54
C VAL A 313 -72.13 113.99 42.50
N GLU A 314 -71.18 114.60 41.80
CA GLU A 314 -70.35 113.94 40.78
C GLU A 314 -69.56 112.76 41.37
N ASN A 315 -68.93 112.92 42.54
CA ASN A 315 -68.26 111.82 43.24
C ASN A 315 -69.22 110.71 43.67
N LYS A 316 -70.47 111.03 44.04
CA LYS A 316 -71.50 110.01 44.37
C LYS A 316 -71.96 109.26 43.11
N GLU A 317 -72.12 109.95 41.99
CA GLU A 317 -72.50 109.35 40.71
C GLU A 317 -71.38 108.47 40.14
N GLU A 318 -70.12 108.91 40.21
CA GLU A 318 -68.96 108.09 39.84
C GLU A 318 -68.80 106.88 40.77
N THR A 319 -68.99 107.06 42.08
CA THR A 319 -69.03 105.94 43.05
C THR A 319 -70.18 104.97 42.74
N ALA A 320 -71.34 105.46 42.30
CA ALA A 320 -72.47 104.62 41.89
C ALA A 320 -72.19 103.88 40.57
N LYS A 321 -71.53 104.54 39.62
CA LYS A 321 -71.08 103.95 38.34
C LYS A 321 -70.09 102.81 38.58
N LEU A 322 -69.02 103.06 39.36
CA LEU A 322 -68.04 102.03 39.73
C LEU A 322 -68.66 100.87 40.52
N LYS A 323 -69.66 101.13 41.38
CA LYS A 323 -70.43 100.07 42.06
C LYS A 323 -71.29 99.25 41.09
N LYS A 324 -71.87 99.87 40.07
CA LYS A 324 -72.63 99.17 39.02
C LYS A 324 -71.72 98.34 38.12
N GLU A 325 -70.54 98.85 37.80
CA GLU A 325 -69.52 98.21 36.97
C GLU A 325 -68.87 97.02 37.68
N THR A 326 -68.50 97.16 38.97
CA THR A 326 -68.03 96.03 39.80
C THR A 326 -69.12 95.00 40.10
N ALA A 327 -70.41 95.39 40.12
CA ALA A 327 -71.52 94.44 40.18
C ALA A 327 -71.74 93.70 38.85
N ALA A 328 -71.55 94.37 37.71
CA ALA A 328 -71.62 93.74 36.38
C ALA A 328 -70.49 92.72 36.19
N LEU A 329 -69.23 93.09 36.43
CA LEU A 329 -68.08 92.19 36.36
C LEU A 329 -68.20 91.00 37.33
N ARG A 330 -68.78 91.21 38.52
CA ARG A 330 -69.08 90.11 39.46
C ARG A 330 -70.16 89.16 38.92
N LYS A 331 -71.18 89.68 38.22
CA LYS A 331 -72.22 88.86 37.61
C LYS A 331 -71.67 88.07 36.43
N GLU A 332 -70.89 88.70 35.56
CA GLU A 332 -70.21 88.08 34.42
C GLU A 332 -69.27 86.95 34.88
N LEU A 333 -68.48 87.17 35.94
CA LEU A 333 -67.66 86.13 36.58
C LEU A 333 -68.47 84.99 37.21
N ASN A 334 -69.74 85.24 37.60
CA ASN A 334 -70.66 84.24 38.15
C ASN A 334 -71.55 83.60 37.06
N GLU A 335 -71.43 84.02 35.81
CA GLU A 335 -72.05 83.35 34.65
C GLU A 335 -71.09 82.31 34.02
N TYR A 336 -69.83 82.28 34.48
CA TYR A 336 -68.86 81.21 34.24
C TYR A 336 -69.00 80.05 35.25
N ASP A 337 -70.05 79.23 35.10
CA ASP A 337 -70.21 77.96 35.85
C ASP A 337 -69.20 76.87 35.44
N ASP A 338 -68.37 77.11 34.41
CA ASP A 338 -67.34 76.20 33.88
C ASP A 338 -66.38 75.65 34.95
N ILE A 339 -66.15 76.38 36.05
CA ILE A 339 -65.30 75.93 37.17
C ILE A 339 -65.88 74.68 37.84
N GLY A 340 -67.21 74.51 37.85
CA GLY A 340 -67.87 73.30 38.33
C GLY A 340 -67.68 72.14 37.33
N VAL A 341 -67.93 72.41 36.05
CA VAL A 341 -67.81 71.42 34.96
C VAL A 341 -66.38 70.88 34.85
N LEU A 342 -65.38 71.76 34.88
CA LEU A 342 -63.96 71.39 34.80
C LEU A 342 -63.50 70.55 36.01
N LYS A 343 -64.05 70.80 37.21
CA LYS A 343 -63.74 69.97 38.39
C LYS A 343 -64.31 68.56 38.26
N GLU A 344 -65.52 68.42 37.73
CA GLU A 344 -66.12 67.11 37.49
C GLU A 344 -65.44 66.38 36.32
N GLU A 345 -65.03 67.10 35.27
CA GLU A 345 -64.25 66.51 34.17
C GLU A 345 -62.87 66.03 34.63
N ILE A 346 -62.19 66.78 35.52
CA ILE A 346 -60.96 66.32 36.19
C ILE A 346 -61.26 65.07 37.01
N ARG A 347 -62.29 65.08 37.87
CA ARG A 347 -62.67 63.92 38.70
C ARG A 347 -62.92 62.65 37.89
N VAL A 348 -63.60 62.77 36.74
CA VAL A 348 -63.88 61.65 35.83
C VAL A 348 -62.61 61.20 35.07
N ARG A 349 -61.69 62.12 34.76
CA ARG A 349 -60.38 61.76 34.20
C ARG A 349 -59.50 61.04 35.24
N ASP A 350 -59.49 61.49 36.49
CA ASP A 350 -58.75 60.87 37.59
C ASP A 350 -59.30 59.45 37.87
N GLU A 351 -60.63 59.28 37.94
CA GLU A 351 -61.27 57.95 38.02
C GLU A 351 -60.91 57.05 36.82
N ARG A 352 -60.76 57.61 35.62
CA ARG A 352 -60.37 56.85 34.43
C ARG A 352 -58.87 56.54 34.38
N ILE A 353 -58.02 57.39 34.95
CA ILE A 353 -56.59 57.14 35.12
C ILE A 353 -56.40 55.98 36.10
N GLN A 354 -57.03 56.03 37.28
CA GLN A 354 -56.97 54.93 38.26
C GLN A 354 -57.41 53.59 37.66
N GLN A 355 -58.49 53.57 36.86
CA GLN A 355 -58.93 52.35 36.16
C GLN A 355 -57.88 51.81 35.17
N LEU A 356 -57.14 52.69 34.49
CA LEU A 356 -56.09 52.31 33.54
C LEU A 356 -54.81 51.87 34.27
N GLU A 357 -54.49 52.47 35.41
CA GLU A 357 -53.41 52.05 36.30
C GLU A 357 -53.72 50.67 36.89
N ASP A 358 -54.92 50.45 37.43
CA ASP A 358 -55.39 49.14 37.93
C ASP A 358 -55.38 48.06 36.82
N GLU A 359 -55.73 48.43 35.58
CA GLU A 359 -55.72 47.55 34.40
C GLU A 359 -54.28 47.22 33.94
N VAL A 360 -53.37 48.20 33.96
CA VAL A 360 -51.93 48.00 33.70
C VAL A 360 -51.28 47.12 34.77
N ASP A 361 -51.47 47.42 36.06
CA ASP A 361 -50.96 46.62 37.18
C ASP A 361 -51.46 45.17 37.12
N SER A 362 -52.68 44.96 36.63
CA SER A 362 -53.27 43.62 36.43
C SER A 362 -52.63 42.91 35.24
N LEU A 363 -52.40 43.61 34.13
CA LEU A 363 -51.71 43.08 32.96
C LEU A 363 -50.23 42.78 33.23
N GLU A 364 -49.50 43.65 33.94
CA GLU A 364 -48.10 43.41 34.30
C GLU A 364 -47.93 42.18 35.19
N ARG A 365 -48.86 41.96 36.14
CA ARG A 365 -48.93 40.70 36.90
C ARG A 365 -49.23 39.50 35.99
N ALA A 366 -50.26 39.58 35.14
CA ALA A 366 -50.62 38.50 34.23
C ALA A 366 -49.55 38.19 33.15
N PHE A 367 -48.69 39.16 32.82
CA PHE A 367 -47.49 38.94 32.00
C PHE A 367 -46.35 38.33 32.82
N SER A 368 -46.11 38.79 34.04
CA SER A 368 -45.09 38.23 34.94
C SER A 368 -45.38 36.77 35.31
N GLU A 369 -46.66 36.44 35.55
CA GLU A 369 -47.17 35.08 35.78
C GLU A 369 -47.21 34.21 34.50
N ARG A 370 -46.91 34.77 33.33
CA ARG A 370 -46.77 34.06 32.04
C ARG A 370 -45.34 33.94 31.54
N ILE A 371 -44.43 34.76 32.06
CA ILE A 371 -43.01 34.70 31.75
C ILE A 371 -42.38 33.84 32.83
N ASP A 372 -42.51 32.52 32.67
CA ASP A 372 -41.87 31.52 33.52
C ASP A 372 -40.35 31.59 33.34
N LEU A 373 -39.71 32.52 34.08
CA LEU A 373 -38.27 32.80 33.97
C LEU A 373 -37.42 31.55 34.23
N GLU A 374 -37.88 30.65 35.10
CA GLU A 374 -37.24 29.34 35.34
C GLU A 374 -37.24 28.47 34.07
N GLN A 375 -38.33 28.41 33.30
CA GLN A 375 -38.35 27.66 32.03
C GLN A 375 -37.41 28.28 30.98
N ILE A 376 -37.30 29.61 30.97
CA ILE A 376 -36.38 30.31 30.07
C ILE A 376 -34.91 30.03 30.48
N GLU A 377 -34.62 30.02 31.78
CA GLU A 377 -33.28 29.70 32.30
C GLU A 377 -32.91 28.22 32.08
N GLU A 378 -33.83 27.28 32.30
CA GLU A 378 -33.66 25.86 31.95
C GLU A 378 -33.37 25.68 30.46
N LEU A 379 -34.16 26.29 29.58
CA LEU A 379 -33.95 26.23 28.13
C LEU A 379 -32.59 26.81 27.73
N VAL A 380 -32.19 27.95 28.32
CA VAL A 380 -30.87 28.57 28.08
C VAL A 380 -29.73 27.66 28.55
N ASN A 381 -29.89 26.95 29.67
CA ASN A 381 -28.87 26.02 30.16
C ASN A 381 -28.80 24.73 29.32
N VAL A 382 -29.95 24.21 28.85
CA VAL A 382 -30.01 23.10 27.87
C VAL A 382 -29.39 23.50 26.52
N ILE A 383 -29.52 24.75 26.09
CA ILE A 383 -28.84 25.28 24.90
C ILE A 383 -27.33 25.30 25.09
N LYS A 384 -26.82 25.91 26.18
CA LYS A 384 -25.37 25.93 26.49
C LYS A 384 -24.78 24.51 26.58
N GLU A 385 -25.49 23.58 27.19
CA GLU A 385 -25.08 22.17 27.24
C GLU A 385 -25.00 21.52 25.85
N LYS A 386 -25.90 21.88 24.93
CA LYS A 386 -25.86 21.39 23.55
C LYS A 386 -24.74 22.04 22.75
N GLU A 387 -24.53 23.35 22.90
CA GLU A 387 -23.43 24.09 22.26
C GLU A 387 -22.07 23.53 22.67
N GLU A 388 -21.84 23.25 23.96
CA GLU A 388 -20.58 22.65 24.43
C GLU A 388 -20.42 21.19 23.95
N LYS A 389 -21.51 20.39 23.91
CA LYS A 389 -21.46 19.02 23.35
C LYS A 389 -21.20 19.05 21.84
N GLU A 390 -21.78 19.99 21.09
CA GLU A 390 -21.50 20.20 19.67
C GLU A 390 -20.05 20.65 19.44
N ARG A 391 -19.53 21.55 20.28
CA ARG A 391 -18.12 21.96 20.26
C ARG A 391 -17.17 20.79 20.53
N GLN A 392 -17.49 19.93 21.49
CA GLN A 392 -16.75 18.71 21.79
C GLN A 392 -16.80 17.71 20.61
N PHE A 393 -17.97 17.40 20.06
CA PHE A 393 -18.09 16.52 18.89
C PHE A 393 -17.38 17.08 17.65
N SER A 394 -17.41 18.40 17.44
CA SER A 394 -16.69 19.06 16.35
C SER A 394 -15.16 18.90 16.52
N GLN A 395 -14.66 19.04 17.75
CA GLN A 395 -13.24 18.84 18.06
C GLN A 395 -12.83 17.36 17.93
N ASP A 396 -13.61 16.42 18.46
CA ASP A 396 -13.43 14.97 18.25
C ASP A 396 -13.36 14.62 16.76
N LEU A 397 -14.27 15.19 15.93
CA LEU A 397 -14.28 14.95 14.48
C LEU A 397 -13.05 15.52 13.78
N ILE A 398 -12.42 16.58 14.29
CA ILE A 398 -11.14 17.10 13.78
C ILE A 398 -9.99 16.13 14.16
N GLU A 399 -9.96 15.68 15.42
CA GLU A 399 -8.94 14.74 15.90
C GLU A 399 -9.03 13.37 15.19
N LYS A 400 -10.25 12.84 14.95
CA LYS A 400 -10.43 11.62 14.15
C LYS A 400 -10.00 11.82 12.70
N ARG A 401 -10.26 12.97 12.07
CA ARG A 401 -9.77 13.27 10.71
C ARG A 401 -8.25 13.31 10.65
N SER A 402 -7.61 14.03 11.58
CA SER A 402 -6.15 14.07 11.71
C SER A 402 -5.57 12.66 11.84
N LYS A 403 -6.18 11.81 12.68
CA LYS A 403 -5.68 10.44 12.86
C LYS A 403 -5.91 9.53 11.65
N ILE A 404 -7.01 9.72 10.92
CA ILE A 404 -7.24 9.03 9.63
C ILE A 404 -6.20 9.47 8.60
N GLU A 405 -5.84 10.75 8.55
CA GLU A 405 -4.85 11.28 7.61
C GLU A 405 -3.43 10.79 7.93
N GLU A 406 -3.03 10.78 9.20
CA GLU A 406 -1.78 10.13 9.66
C GLU A 406 -1.70 8.65 9.22
N LEU A 407 -2.76 7.88 9.48
CA LEU A 407 -2.82 6.46 9.10
C LEU A 407 -2.82 6.27 7.57
N SER A 408 -3.40 7.21 6.83
CA SER A 408 -3.41 7.22 5.36
C SER A 408 -2.07 7.60 4.75
N GLU A 409 -1.24 8.41 5.44
CA GLU A 409 0.15 8.67 5.06
C GLU A 409 1.04 7.45 5.38
N ALA A 410 0.95 6.92 6.60
CA ALA A 410 1.70 5.72 7.00
C ALA A 410 1.38 4.50 6.11
N LEU A 411 0.14 4.36 5.64
CA LEU A 411 -0.24 3.33 4.65
C LEU A 411 0.40 3.60 3.28
N ARG A 412 0.44 4.85 2.81
CA ARG A 412 1.12 5.23 1.55
C ARG A 412 2.63 4.97 1.63
N GLU A 413 3.28 5.34 2.74
CA GLU A 413 4.69 5.01 2.99
C GLU A 413 4.93 3.50 2.99
N SER A 414 4.08 2.72 3.67
CA SER A 414 4.17 1.25 3.72
C SER A 414 4.07 0.61 2.33
N VAL A 415 3.15 1.09 1.48
CA VAL A 415 3.00 0.63 0.08
C VAL A 415 4.23 0.98 -0.77
N VAL A 416 4.81 2.18 -0.60
CA VAL A 416 6.05 2.58 -1.28
C VAL A 416 7.23 1.71 -0.84
N ILE A 417 7.42 1.51 0.46
CA ILE A 417 8.47 0.64 1.03
C ILE A 417 8.32 -0.80 0.52
N THR A 418 7.09 -1.30 0.39
CA THR A 418 6.80 -2.63 -0.14
C THR A 418 7.18 -2.73 -1.62
N SER A 419 6.78 -1.77 -2.46
CA SER A 419 7.15 -1.78 -3.89
C SER A 419 8.66 -1.65 -4.10
N ASP A 420 9.34 -0.86 -3.28
CA ASP A 420 10.79 -0.69 -3.32
C ASP A 420 11.55 -1.94 -2.83
N SER A 421 10.98 -2.69 -1.88
CA SER A 421 11.56 -3.97 -1.42
C SER A 421 11.36 -5.09 -2.45
N GLU A 422 10.17 -5.18 -3.06
CA GLU A 422 9.87 -6.12 -4.15
C GLU A 422 10.78 -5.88 -5.37
N ARG A 423 10.96 -4.61 -5.77
CA ARG A 423 11.84 -4.22 -6.88
C ARG A 423 13.31 -4.56 -6.58
N ARG A 424 13.73 -4.48 -5.31
CA ARG A 424 15.06 -4.90 -4.86
C ARG A 424 15.22 -6.42 -4.92
N LEU A 425 14.26 -7.17 -4.37
CA LEU A 425 14.22 -8.63 -4.42
C LEU A 425 14.29 -9.15 -5.86
N LYS A 426 13.51 -8.58 -6.78
CA LYS A 426 13.51 -8.93 -8.21
C LYS A 426 14.86 -8.68 -8.89
N ASN A 427 15.58 -7.63 -8.48
CA ASN A 427 16.94 -7.36 -8.97
C ASN A 427 17.97 -8.33 -8.37
N GLU A 428 17.86 -8.66 -7.08
CA GLU A 428 18.71 -9.65 -6.41
C GLU A 428 18.51 -11.06 -6.97
N GLU A 429 17.26 -11.46 -7.26
CA GLU A 429 16.95 -12.69 -7.99
C GLU A 429 17.58 -12.72 -9.39
N LYS A 430 17.50 -11.61 -10.13
CA LYS A 430 18.12 -11.54 -11.46
C LYS A 430 19.64 -11.72 -11.35
N LEU A 431 20.29 -11.05 -10.40
CA LEU A 431 21.72 -11.19 -10.16
C LEU A 431 22.08 -12.62 -9.70
N LYS A 432 21.24 -13.27 -8.89
CA LYS A 432 21.37 -14.68 -8.49
C LYS A 432 21.25 -15.63 -9.70
N LYS A 433 20.25 -15.43 -10.56
CA LYS A 433 20.06 -16.20 -11.81
C LYS A 433 21.26 -16.03 -12.77
N GLU A 434 21.73 -14.79 -12.95
CA GLU A 434 22.96 -14.52 -13.72
C GLU A 434 24.21 -15.14 -13.10
N ALA A 435 24.34 -15.16 -11.77
CA ALA A 435 25.47 -15.77 -11.08
C ALA A 435 25.46 -17.30 -11.24
N LEU A 436 24.31 -17.95 -11.09
CA LEU A 436 24.13 -19.39 -11.33
C LEU A 436 24.45 -19.78 -12.77
N GLN A 437 24.00 -19.00 -13.76
CA GLN A 437 24.37 -19.20 -15.17
C GLN A 437 25.89 -19.06 -15.41
N LYS A 438 26.58 -18.15 -14.70
CA LYS A 438 28.04 -17.99 -14.76
C LYS A 438 28.75 -19.18 -14.10
N VAL A 439 28.23 -19.71 -12.99
CA VAL A 439 28.74 -20.92 -12.32
C VAL A 439 28.59 -22.14 -13.22
N ALA A 440 27.39 -22.43 -13.75
CA ALA A 440 27.13 -23.56 -14.64
C ALA A 440 28.04 -23.57 -15.88
N LYS A 441 28.28 -22.39 -16.49
CA LYS A 441 29.22 -22.24 -17.63
C LYS A 441 30.68 -22.47 -17.24
N LEU A 442 31.08 -22.17 -15.99
CA LEU A 442 32.41 -22.50 -15.48
C LEU A 442 32.54 -23.98 -15.14
N GLU A 443 31.51 -24.60 -14.57
CA GLU A 443 31.46 -26.05 -14.28
C GLU A 443 31.52 -26.88 -15.56
N GLN A 444 30.72 -26.53 -16.58
CA GLN A 444 30.79 -27.13 -17.92
C GLN A 444 32.20 -27.02 -18.53
N ARG A 445 32.85 -25.85 -18.38
CA ARG A 445 34.22 -25.64 -18.86
C ARG A 445 35.26 -26.44 -18.07
N ILE A 446 35.09 -26.59 -16.76
CA ILE A 446 35.95 -27.43 -15.90
C ILE A 446 35.79 -28.90 -16.30
N ALA A 447 34.56 -29.40 -16.44
CA ALA A 447 34.27 -30.77 -16.87
C ALA A 447 34.86 -31.05 -18.27
N SER A 448 34.60 -30.17 -19.25
CA SER A 448 35.18 -30.27 -20.60
C SER A 448 36.71 -30.32 -20.58
N MET A 449 37.36 -29.46 -19.79
CA MET A 449 38.82 -29.44 -19.64
C MET A 449 39.36 -30.71 -18.95
N GLN A 450 38.65 -31.23 -17.94
CA GLN A 450 38.99 -32.49 -17.26
C GLN A 450 38.87 -33.69 -18.21
N THR A 451 37.78 -33.81 -18.96
CA THR A 451 37.59 -34.86 -19.98
C THR A 451 38.67 -34.77 -21.06
N ALA A 452 38.92 -33.57 -21.62
CA ALA A 452 39.96 -33.37 -22.61
C ALA A 452 41.39 -33.65 -22.08
N SER A 453 41.63 -33.47 -20.78
CA SER A 453 42.88 -33.86 -20.12
C SER A 453 42.98 -35.38 -19.93
N ALA A 454 41.92 -36.02 -19.44
CA ALA A 454 41.87 -37.46 -19.21
C ALA A 454 42.01 -38.27 -20.51
N LEU A 455 41.44 -37.80 -21.61
CA LEU A 455 41.57 -38.41 -22.94
C LEU A 455 42.98 -38.29 -23.52
N LYS A 456 43.69 -37.19 -23.22
CA LYS A 456 45.10 -36.99 -23.61
C LYS A 456 46.08 -37.67 -22.66
N CYS A 457 45.62 -38.20 -21.53
CA CYS A 457 46.45 -38.85 -20.54
C CYS A 457 46.64 -40.34 -20.87
N ILE A 458 47.88 -40.71 -21.23
CA ILE A 458 48.29 -42.05 -21.68
C ILE A 458 47.91 -43.16 -20.67
N THR A 459 47.86 -42.86 -19.37
CA THR A 459 47.45 -43.82 -18.33
C THR A 459 45.94 -43.89 -18.13
N CYS A 460 45.19 -42.83 -18.43
CA CYS A 460 43.74 -42.78 -18.24
C CYS A 460 42.97 -43.29 -19.46
N GLN A 461 43.43 -42.99 -20.68
CA GLN A 461 42.77 -43.43 -21.93
C GLN A 461 42.49 -44.95 -21.96
N PRO A 462 43.44 -45.87 -21.61
CA PRO A 462 43.16 -47.31 -21.60
C PRO A 462 42.16 -47.74 -20.51
N LEU A 463 42.09 -46.99 -19.40
CA LEU A 463 41.13 -47.22 -18.32
C LEU A 463 39.73 -46.77 -18.73
N LEU A 464 39.60 -45.59 -19.35
CA LEU A 464 38.35 -45.08 -19.91
C LEU A 464 37.78 -46.04 -20.96
N SER A 465 38.59 -46.47 -21.94
CA SER A 465 38.15 -47.44 -22.95
C SER A 465 37.85 -48.84 -22.39
N LYS A 466 38.30 -49.16 -21.17
CA LYS A 466 37.92 -50.39 -20.45
C LYS A 466 36.62 -50.19 -19.67
N LEU A 467 36.44 -49.02 -19.07
CA LEU A 467 35.24 -48.59 -18.35
C LEU A 467 34.03 -48.55 -19.29
N GLN A 468 34.13 -47.86 -20.44
CA GLN A 468 33.11 -47.85 -21.49
C GLN A 468 32.70 -49.26 -21.95
N LYS A 469 33.64 -50.21 -22.03
CA LYS A 469 33.37 -51.61 -22.40
C LYS A 469 32.62 -52.38 -21.31
N TYR A 470 32.75 -51.98 -20.05
CA TYR A 470 31.93 -52.50 -18.95
C TYR A 470 30.59 -51.80 -18.86
N GLU A 471 30.48 -50.49 -19.11
CA GLU A 471 29.20 -49.76 -19.23
C GLU A 471 28.34 -50.36 -20.36
N LYS A 472 28.87 -50.43 -21.59
CA LYS A 472 28.20 -51.05 -22.76
C LYS A 472 28.05 -52.59 -22.63
N LYS A 473 28.40 -53.19 -21.47
CA LYS A 473 28.02 -54.56 -21.07
C LYS A 473 26.98 -54.56 -19.95
N LEU A 474 27.11 -53.69 -18.95
CA LEU A 474 26.17 -53.52 -17.84
C LEU A 474 24.81 -53.05 -18.36
N GLN A 475 24.79 -52.09 -19.29
CA GLN A 475 23.60 -51.64 -19.98
C GLN A 475 22.86 -52.83 -20.63
N ARG A 476 23.52 -53.59 -21.52
CA ARG A 476 22.92 -54.76 -22.17
C ARG A 476 22.43 -55.83 -21.19
N LEU A 477 23.18 -56.12 -20.14
CA LEU A 477 22.74 -57.03 -19.08
C LEU A 477 21.51 -56.50 -18.30
N THR A 478 21.34 -55.18 -18.24
CA THR A 478 20.20 -54.52 -17.58
C THR A 478 18.98 -54.51 -18.51
N GLU A 479 19.17 -54.24 -19.81
CA GLU A 479 18.16 -54.37 -20.87
C GLU A 479 17.66 -55.83 -20.98
N GLU A 480 18.58 -56.81 -21.09
CA GLU A 480 18.30 -58.25 -21.07
C GLU A 480 17.52 -58.66 -19.80
N ARG A 481 17.93 -58.20 -18.61
CA ARG A 481 17.25 -58.47 -17.34
C ARG A 481 15.87 -57.84 -17.27
N ASN A 482 15.70 -56.63 -17.78
CA ASN A 482 14.42 -55.92 -17.75
C ASN A 482 13.42 -56.52 -18.74
N ALA A 483 13.87 -56.93 -19.93
CA ALA A 483 13.08 -57.70 -20.88
C ALA A 483 12.62 -59.04 -20.27
N GLN A 484 13.55 -59.82 -19.68
CA GLN A 484 13.23 -61.07 -18.98
C GLN A 484 12.22 -60.87 -17.84
N LEU A 485 12.29 -59.75 -17.11
CA LEU A 485 11.30 -59.45 -16.07
C LEU A 485 9.92 -59.11 -16.66
N GLU A 486 9.84 -58.41 -17.80
CA GLU A 486 8.54 -58.14 -18.41
C GLU A 486 7.94 -59.37 -19.09
N ASP A 487 8.75 -60.23 -19.72
CA ASP A 487 8.31 -61.56 -20.18
C ASP A 487 7.74 -62.38 -19.02
N LEU A 488 8.37 -62.35 -17.85
CA LEU A 488 7.88 -63.01 -16.63
C LEU A 488 6.57 -62.38 -16.10
N ARG A 489 6.42 -61.05 -16.15
CA ARG A 489 5.14 -60.39 -15.80
C ARG A 489 4.05 -60.74 -16.81
N GLN A 490 4.33 -60.73 -18.10
CA GLN A 490 3.41 -61.11 -19.17
C GLN A 490 2.94 -62.56 -19.00
N MET A 491 3.86 -63.53 -18.87
CA MET A 491 3.52 -64.94 -18.65
C MET A 491 2.69 -65.14 -17.36
N LYS A 492 2.97 -64.38 -16.29
CA LYS A 492 2.20 -64.43 -15.05
C LYS A 492 0.80 -63.83 -15.19
N ARG A 493 0.67 -62.68 -15.88
CA ARG A 493 -0.63 -62.06 -16.23
C ARG A 493 -1.46 -62.98 -17.13
N GLU A 494 -0.84 -63.69 -18.06
CA GLU A 494 -1.49 -64.70 -18.92
C GLU A 494 -1.92 -65.95 -18.14
N ALA A 495 -1.06 -66.51 -17.29
CA ALA A 495 -1.39 -67.67 -16.45
C ALA A 495 -2.56 -67.38 -15.50
N LEU A 496 -2.61 -66.18 -14.91
CA LEU A 496 -3.74 -65.73 -14.09
C LEU A 496 -5.04 -65.59 -14.91
N LYS A 497 -4.97 -65.03 -16.13
CA LYS A 497 -6.13 -64.95 -17.04
C LYS A 497 -6.62 -66.33 -17.46
N ALA A 498 -5.73 -67.28 -17.73
CA ALA A 498 -6.08 -68.66 -18.04
C ALA A 498 -6.77 -69.35 -16.86
N ALA A 499 -6.25 -69.20 -15.64
CA ALA A 499 -6.86 -69.77 -14.42
C ALA A 499 -8.25 -69.17 -14.10
N VAL A 500 -8.48 -67.88 -14.38
CA VAL A 500 -9.83 -67.29 -14.29
C VAL A 500 -10.76 -67.92 -15.33
N SER A 501 -10.31 -68.05 -16.59
CA SER A 501 -11.08 -68.67 -17.67
C SER A 501 -11.47 -70.13 -17.37
N GLU A 502 -10.57 -70.90 -16.76
CA GLU A 502 -10.83 -72.27 -16.28
C GLU A 502 -11.94 -72.30 -15.20
N LYS A 503 -11.90 -71.38 -14.22
CA LYS A 503 -12.96 -71.28 -13.20
C LYS A 503 -14.30 -70.84 -13.81
N ASP A 504 -14.29 -69.96 -14.82
CA ASP A 504 -15.50 -69.50 -15.51
C ASP A 504 -16.12 -70.61 -16.36
N ALA A 505 -15.30 -71.43 -17.03
CA ALA A 505 -15.76 -72.62 -17.72
C ALA A 505 -16.37 -73.65 -16.75
N HIS A 506 -15.77 -73.85 -15.57
CA HIS A 506 -16.33 -74.73 -14.54
C HIS A 506 -17.64 -74.22 -13.93
N LEU A 507 -17.78 -72.91 -13.73
CA LEU A 507 -19.03 -72.29 -13.29
C LEU A 507 -20.14 -72.47 -14.35
N ALA A 508 -19.86 -72.14 -15.61
CA ALA A 508 -20.81 -72.30 -16.71
C ALA A 508 -21.27 -73.75 -16.90
N LEU A 509 -20.37 -74.74 -16.77
CA LEU A 509 -20.73 -76.16 -16.80
C LEU A 509 -21.65 -76.56 -15.63
N LEU A 510 -21.41 -76.01 -14.43
CA LEU A 510 -22.21 -76.28 -13.24
C LEU A 510 -23.61 -75.64 -13.33
N GLU A 511 -23.69 -74.41 -13.84
CA GLU A 511 -24.94 -73.70 -14.16
C GLU A 511 -25.77 -74.48 -15.19
N LEU A 512 -25.16 -74.90 -16.31
CA LEU A 512 -25.81 -75.70 -17.35
C LEU A 512 -26.28 -77.08 -16.84
N SER A 513 -25.60 -77.67 -15.86
CA SER A 513 -26.06 -78.92 -15.21
C SER A 513 -27.31 -78.71 -14.35
N GLY A 514 -27.57 -77.48 -13.91
CA GLY A 514 -28.58 -77.09 -12.93
C GLY A 514 -28.20 -77.49 -11.51
N ILE A 515 -28.01 -76.50 -10.65
CA ILE A 515 -27.75 -76.69 -9.21
C ILE A 515 -29.00 -77.28 -8.56
N LYS A 516 -28.96 -78.59 -8.26
CA LYS A 516 -30.10 -79.39 -7.74
C LYS A 516 -29.82 -79.99 -6.36
N THR A 517 -28.60 -79.85 -5.86
CA THR A 517 -28.13 -80.42 -4.59
C THR A 517 -27.31 -79.39 -3.82
N VAL A 518 -27.31 -79.49 -2.48
CA VAL A 518 -26.52 -78.61 -1.61
C VAL A 518 -25.03 -78.68 -1.94
N ALA A 519 -24.51 -79.87 -2.25
CA ALA A 519 -23.11 -80.07 -2.65
C ALA A 519 -22.75 -79.33 -3.97
N GLN A 520 -23.66 -79.26 -4.95
CA GLN A 520 -23.46 -78.43 -6.14
C GLN A 520 -23.47 -76.93 -5.82
N SER A 521 -24.31 -76.49 -4.87
CA SER A 521 -24.33 -75.09 -4.42
C SER A 521 -23.00 -74.73 -3.76
N GLU A 522 -22.54 -75.53 -2.79
CA GLU A 522 -21.24 -75.34 -2.14
C GLU A 522 -20.07 -75.38 -3.15
N GLN A 523 -20.17 -76.18 -4.22
CA GLN A 523 -19.17 -76.20 -5.28
C GLN A 523 -19.19 -74.90 -6.11
N ALA A 524 -20.36 -74.35 -6.42
CA ALA A 524 -20.50 -73.06 -7.09
C ALA A 524 -19.96 -71.91 -6.22
N ASP A 525 -20.27 -71.92 -4.92
CA ASP A 525 -19.78 -70.92 -3.95
C ASP A 525 -18.25 -70.94 -3.85
N ARG A 526 -17.65 -72.14 -3.77
CA ARG A 526 -16.18 -72.34 -3.75
C ARG A 526 -15.52 -71.88 -5.04
N LEU A 527 -16.08 -72.23 -6.20
CA LEU A 527 -15.57 -71.77 -7.51
C LEU A 527 -15.67 -70.25 -7.66
N THR A 528 -16.76 -69.65 -7.18
CA THR A 528 -16.96 -68.18 -7.18
C THR A 528 -15.96 -67.47 -6.26
N ALA A 529 -15.66 -68.04 -5.09
CA ALA A 529 -14.64 -67.51 -4.17
C ALA A 529 -13.22 -67.63 -4.76
N ASP A 530 -12.88 -68.75 -5.40
CA ASP A 530 -11.60 -68.94 -6.10
C ASP A 530 -11.46 -67.95 -7.27
N ARG A 531 -12.49 -67.81 -8.11
CA ARG A 531 -12.55 -66.84 -9.20
C ARG A 531 -12.28 -65.43 -8.71
N LYS A 532 -12.96 -65.01 -7.63
CA LYS A 532 -12.78 -63.68 -7.02
C LYS A 532 -11.34 -63.48 -6.54
N ARG A 533 -10.73 -64.48 -5.89
CA ARG A 533 -9.33 -64.45 -5.44
C ARG A 533 -8.35 -64.32 -6.61
N LEU A 534 -8.57 -65.04 -7.71
CA LEU A 534 -7.74 -64.95 -8.91
C LEU A 534 -7.87 -63.59 -9.60
N LEU A 535 -9.08 -63.05 -9.72
CA LEU A 535 -9.31 -61.70 -10.26
C LEU A 535 -8.66 -60.60 -9.41
N GLU A 536 -8.73 -60.70 -8.08
CA GLU A 536 -8.04 -59.78 -7.17
C GLU A 536 -6.51 -59.89 -7.30
N THR A 537 -5.99 -61.10 -7.50
CA THR A 537 -4.55 -61.36 -7.73
C THR A 537 -4.09 -60.81 -9.09
N LEU A 538 -4.91 -60.94 -10.13
CA LEU A 538 -4.65 -60.37 -11.45
C LEU A 538 -4.64 -58.83 -11.41
N LYS A 539 -5.65 -58.21 -10.79
CA LYS A 539 -5.70 -56.74 -10.62
C LYS A 539 -4.44 -56.20 -9.93
N LYS A 540 -4.00 -56.86 -8.86
CA LYS A 540 -2.77 -56.54 -8.11
C LYS A 540 -1.48 -56.78 -8.90
N GLU A 541 -1.52 -57.51 -10.00
CA GLU A 541 -0.38 -57.67 -10.90
C GLU A 541 -0.42 -56.65 -12.05
N ASP A 542 -1.60 -56.38 -12.62
CA ASP A 542 -1.79 -55.33 -13.62
C ASP A 542 -1.42 -53.95 -13.04
N GLU A 543 -1.83 -53.65 -11.80
CA GLU A 543 -1.43 -52.44 -11.04
C GLU A 543 0.10 -52.30 -10.95
N LYS A 544 0.80 -53.36 -10.50
CA LYS A 544 2.26 -53.37 -10.38
C LYS A 544 3.00 -53.30 -11.71
N SER A 545 2.40 -53.84 -12.78
CA SER A 545 2.95 -53.72 -14.14
C SER A 545 2.96 -52.25 -14.57
N ILE A 546 1.93 -51.48 -14.21
CA ILE A 546 1.83 -50.04 -14.51
C ILE A 546 2.81 -49.24 -13.64
N GLU A 547 2.82 -49.45 -12.32
CA GLU A 547 3.74 -48.79 -11.38
C GLU A 547 5.21 -48.91 -11.85
N LEU A 548 5.65 -50.14 -12.14
CA LEU A 548 7.01 -50.41 -12.57
C LEU A 548 7.32 -49.93 -14.00
N SER A 549 6.29 -49.74 -14.85
CA SER A 549 6.47 -49.13 -16.18
C SER A 549 6.70 -47.61 -16.07
N VAL A 550 6.03 -46.94 -15.12
CA VAL A 550 6.23 -45.51 -14.84
C VAL A 550 7.57 -45.26 -14.16
N GLU A 551 7.95 -46.08 -13.17
CA GLU A 551 9.25 -46.01 -12.49
C GLU A 551 10.44 -46.37 -13.41
N SER A 552 10.18 -47.05 -14.54
CA SER A 552 11.20 -47.34 -15.58
C SER A 552 11.36 -46.22 -16.62
N GLY A 553 10.73 -45.05 -16.44
CA GLY A 553 11.01 -43.87 -17.25
C GLY A 553 12.46 -43.38 -17.09
N PRO A 554 12.96 -42.50 -17.98
CA PRO A 554 14.36 -42.06 -17.98
C PRO A 554 14.67 -41.02 -16.90
N THR A 555 14.29 -41.28 -15.64
CA THR A 555 14.83 -40.56 -14.49
C THR A 555 16.31 -40.87 -14.36
N CYS A 556 17.18 -39.86 -14.49
CA CYS A 556 18.63 -40.03 -14.42
C CYS A 556 19.04 -40.70 -13.11
N SER A 557 19.66 -41.89 -13.20
CA SER A 557 20.21 -42.58 -12.04
C SER A 557 21.43 -41.84 -11.49
N GLU A 558 21.20 -41.08 -10.42
CA GLU A 558 22.25 -40.45 -9.62
C GLU A 558 23.21 -41.53 -9.09
N GLY A 559 24.50 -41.43 -9.46
CA GLY A 559 25.53 -42.39 -9.03
C GLY A 559 26.65 -42.64 -10.03
N THR A 560 26.44 -42.36 -11.32
CA THR A 560 27.49 -42.52 -12.36
C THR A 560 27.69 -41.19 -13.12
N PRO A 561 28.94 -40.72 -13.37
CA PRO A 561 29.21 -39.46 -14.06
C PRO A 561 29.00 -39.57 -15.58
N GLN A 562 27.73 -39.61 -16.01
CA GLN A 562 27.31 -39.75 -17.42
C GLN A 562 27.87 -38.66 -18.36
N LEU A 563 28.36 -37.54 -17.81
CA LEU A 563 29.07 -36.49 -18.54
C LEU A 563 30.33 -36.99 -19.27
N LEU A 564 31.02 -38.02 -18.76
CA LEU A 564 32.18 -38.60 -19.45
C LEU A 564 31.78 -39.37 -20.70
N THR A 565 30.63 -40.07 -20.68
CA THR A 565 30.15 -40.88 -21.80
C THR A 565 29.54 -39.99 -22.88
N LYS A 566 28.68 -39.01 -22.53
CA LYS A 566 28.07 -38.09 -23.51
C LYS A 566 29.10 -37.24 -24.25
N VAL A 567 30.20 -36.81 -23.62
CA VAL A 567 31.28 -36.05 -24.28
C VAL A 567 32.23 -36.94 -25.12
N LEU A 568 32.02 -38.26 -25.11
CA LEU A 568 32.82 -39.23 -25.87
C LEU A 568 32.08 -39.85 -27.07
N ASP A 569 30.75 -39.88 -27.05
CA ASP A 569 29.94 -40.28 -28.20
C ASP A 569 29.57 -39.07 -29.10
N THR A 570 29.94 -37.82 -28.74
CA THR A 570 29.83 -36.63 -29.63
C THR A 570 30.99 -36.55 -30.64
N SER A 571 30.91 -37.36 -31.70
CA SER A 571 31.59 -37.13 -32.98
C SER A 571 30.72 -37.70 -34.10
N ASP A 572 30.38 -36.85 -35.07
CA ASP A 572 29.57 -37.15 -36.26
C ASP A 572 28.08 -37.45 -35.96
N ASP A 573 27.30 -36.38 -35.72
CA ASP A 573 25.97 -36.14 -36.32
C ASP A 573 25.73 -34.61 -36.32
N ASP A 574 24.98 -34.10 -37.30
CA ASP A 574 24.95 -32.68 -37.73
C ASP A 574 23.99 -31.75 -36.93
N ASP A 575 24.01 -30.46 -37.29
CA ASP A 575 23.18 -29.38 -36.70
C ASP A 575 21.66 -29.58 -36.92
N ASP A 576 20.87 -29.31 -35.89
CA ASP A 576 19.44 -28.92 -35.99
C ASP A 576 19.16 -27.85 -34.90
N ASP A 577 18.98 -26.60 -35.33
CA ASP A 577 18.40 -25.53 -34.52
C ASP A 577 16.86 -25.63 -34.57
N ASP A 578 16.14 -25.56 -33.43
CA ASP A 578 15.10 -24.53 -33.17
C ASP A 578 14.19 -24.81 -31.93
N ASP A 579 13.62 -23.72 -31.42
CA ASP A 579 12.47 -23.55 -30.50
C ASP A 579 12.40 -24.30 -29.15
N ASP A 580 12.74 -23.56 -28.07
CA ASP A 580 12.17 -23.75 -26.72
C ASP A 580 10.66 -23.41 -26.73
N ASN A 581 9.80 -24.39 -26.48
CA ASN A 581 8.34 -24.24 -26.49
C ASN A 581 7.76 -23.78 -25.13
N ASP A 582 7.73 -22.47 -24.89
CA ASP A 582 7.05 -21.83 -23.74
C ASP A 582 5.53 -21.69 -24.00
N GLU A 583 4.70 -22.39 -23.20
CA GLU A 583 3.24 -22.42 -23.33
C GLU A 583 2.50 -21.29 -22.56
N GLU A 584 1.30 -20.98 -23.05
CA GLU A 584 0.20 -20.25 -22.41
C GLU A 584 0.47 -18.95 -21.62
N THR A 585 0.16 -17.82 -22.25
CA THR A 585 -0.69 -16.80 -21.61
C THR A 585 -1.89 -16.47 -22.51
N PRO A 586 -3.11 -16.29 -21.96
CA PRO A 586 -4.33 -16.26 -22.76
C PRO A 586 -4.54 -14.95 -23.52
N ASN A 587 -5.16 -15.05 -24.70
CA ASN A 587 -5.59 -13.89 -25.50
C ASN A 587 -6.67 -13.09 -24.76
N ASP A 588 -6.48 -11.78 -24.57
CA ASP A 588 -7.59 -10.83 -24.50
C ASP A 588 -7.66 -10.01 -25.79
N ARG A 589 -8.78 -10.14 -26.50
CA ARG A 589 -9.08 -9.43 -27.76
C ARG A 589 -10.30 -8.55 -27.58
N ARG A 590 -10.08 -7.25 -27.35
CA ARG A 590 -11.05 -6.23 -27.75
C ARG A 590 -10.38 -5.12 -28.54
N SER A 591 -11.05 -4.78 -29.64
CA SER A 591 -10.68 -3.69 -30.54
C SER A 591 -10.77 -2.33 -29.83
N ASP A 592 -10.03 -1.35 -30.33
CA ASP A 592 -10.74 -0.31 -31.08
C ASP A 592 -9.87 0.33 -32.16
N SER A 593 -10.52 0.63 -33.30
CA SER A 593 -9.90 1.33 -34.41
C SER A 593 -10.21 2.81 -34.32
N ASN A 594 -9.22 3.69 -34.47
CA ASN A 594 -9.31 4.85 -35.36
C ASN A 594 -7.96 5.56 -35.55
N SER A 595 -7.53 5.67 -36.81
CA SER A 595 -6.53 6.63 -37.29
C SER A 595 -7.27 7.91 -37.78
N PRO A 596 -6.63 9.06 -38.07
CA PRO A 596 -5.54 9.14 -39.05
C PRO A 596 -4.37 10.11 -38.75
N ARG A 597 -3.21 9.83 -39.36
CA ARG A 597 -2.18 10.84 -39.68
C ARG A 597 -2.63 11.74 -40.83
N PRO A 598 -2.08 12.96 -40.93
CA PRO A 598 -1.04 13.20 -41.95
C PRO A 598 0.12 14.07 -41.41
N ALA A 599 1.21 14.39 -42.14
CA ALA A 599 2.05 13.67 -43.13
C ALA A 599 3.16 14.66 -43.58
N THR A 600 4.35 14.16 -43.98
CA THR A 600 5.50 14.98 -44.52
C THR A 600 6.14 15.94 -43.49
N THR A 601 7.36 16.50 -43.64
CA THR A 601 8.36 16.55 -44.74
C THR A 601 9.81 16.19 -44.27
N ASN A 602 10.74 16.15 -45.24
CA ASN A 602 12.18 15.82 -45.12
C ASN A 602 13.02 16.84 -44.30
N GLY A 603 14.22 16.44 -43.85
CA GLY A 603 15.28 17.38 -43.49
C GLY A 603 16.53 16.76 -42.84
N ASP A 604 17.63 16.59 -43.59
CA ASP A 604 18.93 16.18 -43.05
C ASP A 604 19.61 17.30 -42.23
N ARG A 605 20.33 16.94 -41.16
CA ARG A 605 21.82 16.95 -41.15
C ARG A 605 22.43 16.56 -39.80
N CYS A 606 23.62 15.97 -39.87
CA CYS A 606 24.48 15.70 -38.71
C CYS A 606 25.25 16.96 -38.29
N THR A 607 25.60 17.02 -37.00
CA THR A 607 26.82 17.68 -36.52
C THR A 607 27.45 16.83 -35.41
N ASP A 608 28.71 16.43 -35.59
CA ASP A 608 29.51 15.78 -34.55
C ASP A 608 29.77 16.72 -33.36
N SER A 609 30.03 16.13 -32.19
CA SER A 609 30.80 16.76 -31.11
C SER A 609 31.45 15.70 -30.22
N THR A 610 32.58 15.16 -30.70
CA THR A 610 33.43 14.22 -29.98
C THR A 610 34.05 14.85 -28.74
N VAL A 611 33.75 14.32 -27.55
CA VAL A 611 34.56 14.55 -26.35
C VAL A 611 34.84 13.22 -25.64
N GLN A 612 36.00 12.63 -25.94
CA GLN A 612 36.66 11.74 -24.99
C GLN A 612 37.48 12.58 -24.01
N THR A 613 37.52 12.23 -22.72
CA THR A 613 38.79 12.07 -21.98
C THR A 613 38.61 11.47 -20.57
N ASN A 614 39.49 10.51 -20.27
CA ASN A 614 40.14 10.26 -18.98
C ASN A 614 39.31 9.99 -17.70
N SER A 615 39.21 8.70 -17.37
CA SER A 615 39.26 8.23 -15.98
C SER A 615 40.67 8.41 -15.38
N PRO A 616 40.81 8.50 -14.05
CA PRO A 616 41.87 7.74 -13.40
C PRO A 616 41.45 6.98 -12.12
N ARG A 617 41.69 5.66 -12.16
CA ARG A 617 42.27 4.81 -11.09
C ARG A 617 41.84 5.02 -9.61
N SER A 618 41.11 4.01 -9.11
CA SER A 618 41.51 3.15 -7.98
C SER A 618 42.00 3.78 -6.66
N CYS A 619 41.21 3.60 -5.60
CA CYS A 619 41.71 3.33 -4.25
C CYS A 619 40.91 2.18 -3.59
N ARG A 620 41.62 1.16 -3.09
CA ARG A 620 41.10 0.24 -2.06
C ARG A 620 41.52 0.79 -0.70
N VAL A 621 40.60 0.92 0.24
CA VAL A 621 40.93 1.02 1.68
C VAL A 621 39.99 0.07 2.42
N CYS A 622 40.54 -0.79 3.26
CA CYS A 622 39.78 -1.69 4.12
C CYS A 622 39.44 -0.96 5.42
N PHE A 623 38.22 -1.17 5.93
CA PHE A 623 37.87 -0.82 7.31
C PHE A 623 37.55 -2.10 8.09
N SER A 624 38.31 -2.34 9.16
CA SER A 624 38.03 -3.37 10.15
C SER A 624 37.00 -2.86 11.17
N PRO A 625 36.13 -3.72 11.72
CA PRO A 625 35.19 -3.31 12.76
C PRO A 625 35.94 -3.02 14.06
N GLN A 626 35.69 -1.85 14.64
CA GLN A 626 36.31 -1.43 15.90
C GLN A 626 35.40 -1.76 17.07
N LYS A 627 35.84 -2.68 17.95
CA LYS A 627 35.22 -2.88 19.27
C LYS A 627 35.21 -1.56 20.04
N ARG A 628 34.14 -1.32 20.80
CA ARG A 628 34.17 -0.44 21.97
C ARG A 628 33.36 -1.04 23.10
N ASP A 629 33.78 -0.71 24.31
CA ASP A 629 33.54 -1.50 25.50
C ASP A 629 32.32 -1.03 26.31
N ILE A 630 32.01 -1.79 27.36
CA ILE A 630 30.82 -1.65 28.18
C ILE A 630 31.08 -0.63 29.30
N GLU A 631 30.38 0.49 29.27
CA GLU A 631 30.07 1.31 30.45
C GLU A 631 28.56 1.65 30.43
N GLY A 632 27.86 1.74 31.56
CA GLY A 632 28.37 1.57 32.92
C GLY A 632 27.51 2.20 34.03
N THR A 633 26.36 2.79 33.69
CA THR A 633 25.47 3.50 34.64
C THR A 633 24.02 3.06 34.50
N GLY A 634 23.36 2.85 35.63
CA GLY A 634 21.93 2.50 35.72
C GLY A 634 21.15 3.47 36.61
N ILE A 635 20.19 2.92 37.37
CA ILE A 635 19.18 3.61 38.21
C ILE A 635 17.96 4.07 37.39
N GLY A 636 16.79 3.48 37.68
CA GLY A 636 15.54 3.79 36.96
C GLY A 636 14.32 2.91 37.29
N LYS A 637 14.25 2.26 38.46
CA LYS A 637 13.04 1.53 38.86
C LYS A 637 11.95 2.51 39.31
N GLN A 638 10.85 2.60 38.56
CA GLN A 638 9.56 3.07 39.09
C GLN A 638 8.51 1.98 38.97
N THR A 639 7.79 1.76 40.06
CA THR A 639 6.66 0.85 40.20
C THR A 639 5.37 1.63 40.29
N ARG A 640 4.30 1.17 39.62
CA ARG A 640 2.85 1.35 39.94
C ARG A 640 2.00 0.99 38.70
N PRO A 641 0.70 0.70 38.89
CA PRO A 641 0.10 -0.14 39.92
C PRO A 641 -0.71 -1.29 39.29
N GLY A 642 -1.29 -2.16 40.11
CA GLY A 642 -2.42 -2.98 39.68
C GLY A 642 -3.72 -2.30 40.07
N GLU A 643 -4.74 -2.38 39.22
CA GLU A 643 -6.13 -2.09 39.58
C GLU A 643 -6.91 -3.40 39.67
N GLN A 644 -7.73 -3.51 40.72
CA GLN A 644 -8.68 -4.60 40.94
C GLN A 644 -10.10 -4.01 40.95
N GLU A 645 -11.08 -4.92 41.01
CA GLU A 645 -12.51 -4.72 41.30
C GLU A 645 -13.47 -4.66 40.09
N PRO A 646 -14.74 -5.10 40.28
CA PRO A 646 -15.16 -6.21 41.14
C PRO A 646 -16.14 -7.17 40.46
N ALA A 647 -16.30 -8.36 41.04
CA ALA A 647 -17.38 -9.28 40.69
C ALA A 647 -18.62 -8.99 41.57
N THR A 648 -19.73 -8.59 40.94
CA THR A 648 -21.04 -8.45 41.59
C THR A 648 -22.02 -9.52 41.10
N GLY A 649 -22.10 -10.63 41.84
CA GLY A 649 -23.15 -11.63 41.62
C GLY A 649 -24.47 -11.21 42.29
N GLN A 650 -25.58 -11.26 41.57
CA GLN A 650 -26.93 -11.24 42.16
C GLN A 650 -27.65 -12.55 41.86
N GLN A 651 -28.08 -13.24 42.93
CA GLN A 651 -29.00 -14.37 42.83
C GLN A 651 -30.43 -13.84 42.79
N ILE A 652 -31.22 -14.18 41.76
CA ILE A 652 -32.68 -14.11 41.84
C ILE A 652 -33.28 -15.46 41.42
N SER A 653 -34.16 -15.92 42.29
CA SER A 653 -34.89 -17.18 42.37
C SER A 653 -35.47 -17.76 41.06
N ARG A 654 -35.49 -19.10 41.01
CA ARG A 654 -36.53 -19.85 40.27
C ARG A 654 -37.93 -19.48 40.81
N PRO A 655 -38.97 -19.62 39.99
CA PRO A 655 -39.84 -20.79 40.20
C PRO A 655 -40.02 -21.61 38.92
N GLY A 656 -40.51 -22.84 39.07
CA GLY A 656 -40.95 -23.67 37.94
C GLY A 656 -42.39 -24.13 38.13
N HIS A 657 -43.17 -24.10 37.05
CA HIS A 657 -44.30 -24.97 36.75
C HIS A 657 -44.11 -25.37 35.27
N ASP A 658 -44.14 -26.64 34.84
CA ASP A 658 -45.15 -27.68 35.05
C ASP A 658 -46.40 -27.47 34.16
N ARG A 659 -46.34 -27.89 32.88
CA ARG A 659 -47.26 -28.88 32.27
C ARG A 659 -47.14 -29.07 30.76
N ASN A 660 -47.58 -30.25 30.33
CA ASN A 660 -47.80 -30.72 28.96
C ASN A 660 -48.46 -29.68 28.03
N THR A 661 -47.97 -29.56 26.79
CA THR A 661 -48.61 -30.29 25.66
C THR A 661 -47.57 -30.62 24.60
#